data_AF-A0A6P2ENZ5-F1
#
_entry.id   AF-A0A6P2ENZ5-F1
#
_cell.length_a   1.000
_cell.length_b   1.000
_cell.length_c   1.000
_cell.angle_alpha   90.00
_cell.angle_beta   90.00
_cell.angle_gamma   90.00
#
_symmetry.space_group_name_H-M   'P 1'
#
loop_
_entity.id
_entity.type
_entity.pdbx_description
1 polymer ?
#
loop_
_entity_poly.entity_id
_entity_poly.type
_entity_poly.pdbx_seq_one_letter_code
_entity_poly.pdbx_strand_id
1 'polypeptide(L)'
;MDEVIRKLVTARREALSGTDDGRRPWGLALSGGGIRSATFCLGLLKSLAARRQLLEFDLVSTVSGGGYIGATLGRLCTNAKSAEEVREIERAFGDVDRARFGWWLRGNGRYLIPGGLRDTLFAGALYLRNLLGTHIEIAIAASLIGMVLAAVNLLLWDSVFRAVDLNSVPPDSVVGVSDLDSVHSLRLLVQWATQWPTLWFTLVGPFIASIVLACAYWSVRDRKSTASMLLQVAMWCALAAGACWVGPQLVRHYSGPLWLAPAFVGFALCWMVALLWVLWRSQKRSPAELRNDLTDGLASVINTALLIVLLGLLDRVGWWIAAESQDLRASYGAALLLVAAALRGVLPMLLSQKSQAPGIGKSLMLNLASLAGLLLAFCLAAWWVGLVYAATLVPVFTPSGLDFSRGWVWLGTIFIIVFSYALVTGRNFAFLNVSSLHMFYKARIVRGYLGAANARRLGASPTEQVSGLEPPQVPVGEVDPQDDISQLRYAPHLHGGPVHLANVCINQTHDTKQKLFNRDRRSLPLTIGPQGWMQAGGAGWAQAHGDGALTLGAWTAISGAAFAPGLGRLTKRGIAALSVFAGLRLGYWWNSAEAGIVQHGAALHGSPLLMKTRFMLLECFGVFPGSSSANWYLSDGGHFENTGAYTLLRQEAALIVIADCGADPDYRFCDLEVLIRRARIDLNAEITFMKPRPGGDWTHLGAFGSLNDLASTQSQACLALAQVRYASGATGQIVLVKPNVSAALPVDLVNFKAANPLFPQQPTTDQFFDEAQWESYFRLGAEIGTRLEGEMLAQVAAGAPGMFVPDDGQPQQVAKATTQGDPESLDKDSATAAAAGSMSRLQARVMRAGAVTASVGIGTAATFAVAAWQGIDSWRAQRAETEKAENSSFKELTEHWARLQASASTGEASAQLAAELLRTGDLLCRDGRDNFMARFRLSVRIVDDAKQACAREPAEQRTPACARLLDAGNGIDCLQPAQAPPCAPRYWARDYTGQVGSKQNCSGILPAPWPALVWLRDRIQDLGPGEVQVGSVRLPAPGPQAQPYPIPVPGPGVEPSNGTEAPPLPQPPAADVCAGTVVYIQLYGPALRDRARSWRGPWRTLGASVPPIEDVLSTSRRAGRSPPAGHPEPTVIIRDEKTRPCAEAMIQTAASPTGQPWAIKLRPQGGAETKSNIEVWLPRTGGPLAN
;
A
#
# COMPACT_ATOMS: atom_id res chain seq x y z
N MET A 1 40.30 -20.78 -2.92
CA MET A 1 39.83 -20.61 -4.34
C MET A 1 39.08 -21.85 -4.83
N ASP A 2 37.89 -21.66 -5.43
CA ASP A 2 37.07 -22.73 -6.04
C ASP A 2 37.77 -23.42 -7.22
N GLU A 3 37.50 -24.72 -7.42
CA GLU A 3 38.13 -25.53 -8.49
C GLU A 3 37.77 -25.03 -9.91
N VAL A 4 36.52 -24.65 -10.13
CA VAL A 4 36.06 -24.14 -11.45
C VAL A 4 36.82 -22.87 -11.82
N ILE A 5 36.93 -21.91 -10.90
CA ILE A 5 37.66 -20.67 -11.16
C ILE A 5 39.15 -20.95 -11.36
N ARG A 6 39.74 -21.86 -10.57
CA ARG A 6 41.13 -22.29 -10.77
C ARG A 6 41.36 -22.78 -12.20
N LYS A 7 40.51 -23.68 -12.71
CA LYS A 7 40.61 -24.19 -14.09
C LYS A 7 40.52 -23.09 -15.14
N LEU A 8 39.60 -22.13 -14.97
CA LEU A 8 39.47 -21.00 -15.90
C LEU A 8 40.70 -20.09 -15.88
N VAL A 9 41.30 -19.85 -14.70
CA VAL A 9 42.51 -19.05 -14.55
C VAL A 9 43.74 -19.77 -15.13
N THR A 10 43.89 -21.06 -14.87
CA THR A 10 44.98 -21.87 -15.44
C THR A 10 44.89 -21.89 -16.97
N ALA A 11 43.72 -22.19 -17.53
CA ALA A 11 43.51 -22.19 -18.98
C ALA A 11 43.81 -20.82 -19.62
N ARG A 12 43.43 -19.73 -18.94
CA ARG A 12 43.77 -18.37 -19.36
C ARG A 12 45.29 -18.16 -19.43
N ARG A 13 46.01 -18.49 -18.37
CA ARG A 13 47.45 -18.24 -18.26
C ARG A 13 48.25 -19.08 -19.24
N GLU A 14 47.89 -20.35 -19.40
CA GLU A 14 48.47 -21.23 -20.41
C GLU A 14 48.24 -20.67 -21.82
N ALA A 15 47.04 -20.16 -22.13
CA ALA A 15 46.77 -19.53 -23.42
C ALA A 15 47.56 -18.24 -23.64
N LEU A 16 47.73 -17.40 -22.60
CA LEU A 16 48.39 -16.10 -22.71
C LEU A 16 49.93 -16.19 -22.71
N SER A 17 50.49 -17.02 -21.83
CA SER A 17 51.91 -17.05 -21.48
C SER A 17 52.58 -18.41 -21.74
N GLY A 18 51.81 -19.42 -22.14
CA GLY A 18 52.30 -20.79 -22.38
C GLY A 18 52.42 -21.66 -21.12
N THR A 19 52.35 -21.07 -19.93
CA THR A 19 52.44 -21.78 -18.63
C THR A 19 51.58 -21.08 -17.56
N ASP A 20 51.16 -21.84 -16.55
CA ASP A 20 50.60 -21.30 -15.30
C ASP A 20 51.71 -21.20 -14.24
N ASP A 21 51.92 -19.99 -13.71
CA ASP A 21 52.93 -19.70 -12.68
C ASP A 21 52.48 -20.18 -11.28
N GLY A 22 51.26 -20.70 -11.14
CA GLY A 22 50.69 -21.21 -9.90
C GLY A 22 50.38 -20.13 -8.86
N ARG A 23 50.56 -18.84 -9.17
CA ARG A 23 50.31 -17.76 -8.20
C ARG A 23 48.81 -17.60 -7.96
N ARG A 24 48.43 -17.17 -6.75
CA ARG A 24 47.02 -16.78 -6.48
C ARG A 24 46.59 -15.63 -7.39
N PRO A 25 45.34 -15.62 -7.87
CA PRO A 25 44.91 -14.71 -8.92
C PRO A 25 44.94 -13.26 -8.47
N TRP A 26 45.22 -12.35 -9.40
CA TRP A 26 44.94 -10.93 -9.23
C TRP A 26 43.55 -10.62 -9.76
N GLY A 27 42.82 -9.78 -9.03
CA GLY A 27 41.44 -9.42 -9.32
C GLY A 27 41.26 -7.92 -9.53
N LEU A 28 40.49 -7.55 -10.55
CA LEU A 28 40.03 -6.19 -10.78
C LEU A 28 38.51 -6.13 -10.56
N ALA A 29 38.07 -5.33 -9.59
CA ALA A 29 36.66 -5.10 -9.30
C ALA A 29 36.19 -3.77 -9.90
N LEU A 30 35.25 -3.84 -10.85
CA LEU A 30 34.60 -2.68 -11.45
C LEU A 30 33.20 -2.53 -10.84
N SER A 31 33.07 -1.57 -9.93
CA SER A 31 31.86 -1.36 -9.14
C SER A 31 30.69 -0.78 -9.93
N GLY A 32 29.54 -0.65 -9.26
CA GLY A 32 28.34 -0.06 -9.84
C GLY A 32 28.29 1.45 -9.83
N GLY A 33 27.29 2.01 -10.52
CA GLY A 33 27.16 3.46 -10.71
C GLY A 33 26.61 3.86 -12.09
N GLY A 34 26.11 2.91 -12.88
CA GLY A 34 25.63 3.13 -14.25
C GLY A 34 26.70 3.72 -15.17
N ILE A 35 26.30 4.60 -16.08
CA ILE A 35 27.23 5.20 -17.06
C ILE A 35 28.44 5.89 -16.43
N ARG A 36 28.29 6.52 -15.25
CA ARG A 36 29.40 7.11 -14.49
C ARG A 36 30.51 6.09 -14.26
N SER A 37 30.14 4.96 -13.67
CA SER A 37 31.09 3.89 -13.36
C SER A 37 31.70 3.30 -14.63
N ALA A 38 30.87 3.03 -15.66
CA ALA A 38 31.35 2.50 -16.93
C ALA A 38 32.44 3.39 -17.55
N THR A 39 32.23 4.71 -17.51
CA THR A 39 33.10 5.72 -18.12
C THR A 39 34.39 5.92 -17.31
N PHE A 40 34.28 6.02 -15.99
CA PHE A 40 35.46 6.07 -15.11
C PHE A 40 36.31 4.80 -15.22
N CYS A 41 35.67 3.62 -15.18
CA CYS A 41 36.35 2.34 -15.31
C CYS A 41 37.02 2.19 -16.68
N LEU A 42 36.43 2.70 -17.77
CA LEU A 42 37.09 2.75 -19.08
C LEU A 42 38.40 3.55 -19.04
N GLY A 43 38.40 4.71 -18.38
CA GLY A 43 39.61 5.50 -18.14
C GLY A 43 40.65 4.73 -17.33
N LEU A 44 40.22 4.07 -16.26
CA LEU A 44 41.11 3.24 -15.43
C LEU A 44 41.75 2.09 -16.24
N LEU A 45 40.93 1.37 -17.02
CA LEU A 45 41.38 0.29 -17.90
C LEU A 45 42.38 0.79 -18.96
N LYS A 46 42.16 1.98 -19.52
CA LYS A 46 43.12 2.62 -20.42
C LYS A 46 44.50 2.75 -19.79
N SER A 47 44.57 3.28 -18.57
CA SER A 47 45.86 3.52 -17.91
C SER A 47 46.59 2.24 -17.52
N LEU A 48 45.86 1.20 -17.12
CA LEU A 48 46.43 -0.14 -16.90
C LEU A 48 46.93 -0.75 -18.20
N ALA A 49 46.15 -0.66 -19.27
CA ALA A 49 46.48 -1.25 -20.56
C ALA A 49 47.63 -0.53 -21.29
N ALA A 50 47.73 0.80 -21.17
CA ALA A 50 48.84 1.60 -21.70
C ALA A 50 50.20 1.19 -21.10
N ARG A 51 50.19 0.61 -19.89
CA ARG A 51 51.36 0.07 -19.19
C ARG A 51 51.50 -1.45 -19.30
N ARG A 52 50.64 -2.12 -20.09
CA ARG A 52 50.58 -3.59 -20.26
C ARG A 52 50.29 -4.38 -18.96
N GLN A 53 49.51 -3.78 -18.06
CA GLN A 53 49.16 -4.38 -16.78
C GLN A 53 47.76 -4.98 -16.76
N LEU A 54 46.92 -4.65 -17.75
CA LEU A 54 45.52 -5.10 -17.76
C LEU A 54 45.45 -6.63 -17.82
N LEU A 55 46.36 -7.27 -18.57
CA LEU A 55 46.44 -8.72 -18.68
C LEU A 55 47.15 -9.40 -17.49
N GLU A 56 47.70 -8.67 -16.52
CA GLU A 56 48.20 -9.24 -15.26
C GLU A 56 47.05 -9.67 -14.32
N PHE A 57 45.89 -9.03 -14.46
CA PHE A 57 44.67 -9.40 -13.75
C PHE A 57 44.03 -10.65 -14.36
N ASP A 58 43.95 -11.71 -13.56
CA ASP A 58 43.35 -12.98 -13.97
C ASP A 58 41.82 -12.92 -13.96
N LEU A 59 41.27 -12.19 -12.98
CA LEU A 59 39.83 -12.08 -12.75
C LEU A 59 39.40 -10.62 -12.92
N VAL A 60 38.33 -10.39 -13.68
CA VAL A 60 37.62 -9.10 -13.71
C VAL A 60 36.22 -9.34 -13.17
N SER A 61 35.92 -8.79 -12.00
CA SER A 61 34.61 -8.91 -11.35
C SER A 61 33.84 -7.60 -11.51
N THR A 62 32.61 -7.66 -11.99
CA THR A 62 31.85 -6.46 -12.33
C THR A 62 30.46 -6.46 -11.73
N VAL A 63 29.93 -5.26 -11.53
CA VAL A 63 28.55 -5.07 -11.10
C VAL A 63 27.99 -3.79 -11.69
N SER A 64 26.72 -3.81 -12.07
CA SER A 64 26.00 -2.66 -12.59
C SER A 64 26.75 -1.95 -13.73
N GLY A 65 27.02 -0.65 -13.60
CA GLY A 65 27.76 0.14 -14.59
C GLY A 65 29.15 -0.41 -14.94
N GLY A 66 29.89 -0.97 -13.98
CA GLY A 66 31.17 -1.64 -14.25
C GLY A 66 31.01 -2.85 -15.18
N GLY A 67 29.83 -3.48 -15.17
CA GLY A 67 29.46 -4.56 -16.06
C GLY A 67 29.34 -4.15 -17.53
N TYR A 68 29.08 -2.87 -17.82
CA TYR A 68 28.97 -2.39 -19.20
C TYR A 68 30.34 -2.46 -19.89
N ILE A 69 31.37 -1.92 -19.23
CA ILE A 69 32.72 -1.91 -19.80
C ILE A 69 33.41 -3.27 -19.64
N GLY A 70 33.15 -4.01 -18.56
CA GLY A 70 33.63 -5.39 -18.42
C GLY A 70 33.07 -6.32 -19.49
N ALA A 71 31.80 -6.17 -19.86
CA ALA A 71 31.21 -6.91 -20.98
C ALA A 71 31.82 -6.51 -22.32
N THR A 72 32.18 -5.23 -22.52
CA THR A 72 32.88 -4.76 -23.73
C THR A 72 34.26 -5.41 -23.85
N LEU A 73 35.10 -5.32 -22.81
CA LEU A 73 36.41 -5.96 -22.73
C LEU A 73 36.29 -7.47 -22.99
N GLY A 74 35.40 -8.14 -22.28
CA GLY A 74 35.24 -9.57 -22.42
C GLY A 74 34.66 -9.99 -23.77
N ARG A 75 33.81 -9.17 -24.41
CA ARG A 75 33.29 -9.42 -25.75
C ARG A 75 34.39 -9.30 -26.81
N LEU A 76 35.26 -8.29 -26.70
CA LEU A 76 36.46 -8.15 -27.53
C LEU A 76 37.35 -9.38 -27.39
N CYS A 77 37.69 -9.78 -26.15
CA CYS A 77 38.53 -10.96 -25.90
C CYS A 77 37.88 -12.28 -26.34
N THR A 78 36.55 -12.38 -26.31
CA THR A 78 35.83 -13.57 -26.82
C THR A 78 35.90 -13.66 -28.35
N ASN A 79 35.98 -12.53 -29.04
CA ASN A 79 36.10 -12.48 -30.50
C ASN A 79 37.54 -12.68 -30.99
N ALA A 80 38.54 -12.55 -30.10
CA ALA A 80 39.93 -12.83 -30.42
C ALA A 80 40.15 -14.31 -30.75
N LYS A 81 41.08 -14.60 -31.66
CA LYS A 81 41.44 -15.96 -32.10
C LYS A 81 42.80 -16.43 -31.60
N SER A 82 43.57 -15.54 -31.00
CA SER A 82 44.92 -15.81 -30.51
C SER A 82 45.29 -14.92 -29.33
N ALA A 83 46.31 -15.32 -28.58
CA ALA A 83 46.86 -14.50 -27.52
C ALA A 83 47.44 -13.17 -28.03
N GLU A 84 47.91 -13.13 -29.28
CA GLU A 84 48.42 -11.90 -29.87
C GLU A 84 47.31 -10.89 -30.16
N GLU A 85 46.14 -11.35 -30.62
CA GLU A 85 44.96 -10.50 -30.76
C GLU A 85 44.48 -9.98 -29.40
N VAL A 86 44.59 -10.77 -28.32
CA VAL A 86 44.29 -10.29 -26.95
C VAL A 86 45.27 -9.21 -26.49
N ARG A 87 46.56 -9.34 -26.82
CA ARG A 87 47.55 -8.28 -26.56
C ARG A 87 47.30 -7.03 -27.41
N GLU A 88 46.80 -7.20 -28.63
CA GLU A 88 46.35 -6.07 -29.45
C GLU A 88 45.14 -5.36 -28.84
N ILE A 89 44.17 -6.11 -28.30
CA ILE A 89 43.04 -5.53 -27.55
C ILE A 89 43.55 -4.73 -26.35
N GLU A 90 44.51 -5.24 -25.58
CA GLU A 90 45.15 -4.46 -24.50
C GLU A 90 45.80 -3.18 -25.04
N ARG A 91 46.60 -3.27 -26.12
CA ARG A 91 47.18 -2.09 -26.77
C ARG A 91 46.11 -1.08 -27.20
N ALA A 92 45.00 -1.55 -27.76
CA ALA A 92 43.88 -0.71 -28.18
C ALA A 92 43.11 -0.08 -27.00
N PHE A 93 43.06 -0.72 -25.82
CA PHE A 93 42.58 -0.07 -24.59
C PHE A 93 43.56 1.01 -24.11
N GLY A 94 44.88 0.78 -24.23
CA GLY A 94 45.90 1.79 -23.90
C GLY A 94 45.77 3.05 -24.75
N ASP A 95 45.39 2.91 -26.02
CA ASP A 95 45.13 3.99 -26.98
C ASP A 95 43.63 4.10 -27.34
N VAL A 96 42.75 3.92 -26.36
CA VAL A 96 41.29 3.90 -26.58
C VAL A 96 40.75 5.19 -27.17
N ASP A 97 41.49 6.29 -27.05
CA ASP A 97 41.13 7.56 -27.69
C ASP A 97 41.08 7.46 -29.21
N ARG A 98 41.91 6.59 -29.79
CA ARG A 98 42.06 6.39 -31.23
C ARG A 98 41.40 5.10 -31.73
N ALA A 99 41.16 4.13 -30.85
CA ALA A 99 40.51 2.87 -31.24
C ALA A 99 39.04 3.08 -31.64
N ARG A 100 38.58 2.38 -32.68
CA ARG A 100 37.18 2.45 -33.18
C ARG A 100 36.15 2.14 -32.10
N PHE A 101 36.39 1.14 -31.24
CA PHE A 101 35.47 0.85 -30.14
C PHE A 101 35.40 2.00 -29.12
N GLY A 102 36.52 2.69 -28.86
CA GLY A 102 36.58 3.82 -27.94
C GLY A 102 35.88 5.05 -28.50
N TRP A 103 36.07 5.33 -29.79
CA TRP A 103 35.30 6.35 -30.52
C TRP A 103 33.79 6.08 -30.46
N TRP A 104 33.38 4.82 -30.66
CA TRP A 104 31.97 4.43 -30.55
C TRP A 104 31.41 4.67 -29.15
N LEU A 105 32.12 4.26 -28.10
CA LEU A 105 31.69 4.46 -26.71
C LEU A 105 31.57 5.95 -26.37
N ARG A 106 32.52 6.78 -26.82
CA ARG A 106 32.52 8.24 -26.64
C ARG A 106 31.33 8.88 -27.36
N GLY A 107 31.12 8.56 -28.63
CA GLY A 107 30.01 9.09 -29.44
C GLY A 107 28.62 8.64 -28.97
N ASN A 108 28.55 7.51 -28.25
CA ASN A 108 27.32 6.95 -27.72
C ASN A 108 27.19 7.09 -26.19
N GLY A 109 27.82 8.11 -25.59
CA GLY A 109 27.64 8.44 -24.17
C GLY A 109 26.16 8.65 -23.80
N ARG A 110 25.33 9.18 -24.70
CA ARG A 110 23.86 9.24 -24.54
C ARG A 110 23.15 7.94 -24.95
N TYR A 111 23.66 6.80 -24.50
CA TYR A 111 23.23 5.47 -24.98
C TYR A 111 21.72 5.19 -24.84
N LEU A 112 21.03 5.79 -23.85
CA LEU A 112 19.58 5.59 -23.66
C LEU A 112 18.74 6.28 -24.75
N ILE A 113 19.13 7.49 -25.16
CA ILE A 113 18.38 8.37 -26.08
C ILE A 113 19.39 9.09 -27.01
N PRO A 114 20.05 8.35 -27.92
CA PRO A 114 21.12 8.91 -28.75
C PRO A 114 20.60 9.90 -29.81
N GLY A 115 19.40 9.67 -30.37
CA GLY A 115 18.78 10.50 -31.41
C GLY A 115 17.90 11.65 -30.91
N GLY A 116 18.00 12.03 -29.63
CA GLY A 116 17.24 13.15 -29.05
C GLY A 116 15.72 12.93 -29.08
N LEU A 117 14.95 13.92 -29.56
CA LEU A 117 13.48 13.93 -29.48
C LEU A 117 12.82 12.69 -30.10
N ARG A 118 13.30 12.20 -31.25
CA ARG A 118 12.76 10.99 -31.90
C ARG A 118 12.85 9.77 -30.98
N ASP A 119 13.99 9.58 -30.33
CA ASP A 119 14.20 8.49 -29.38
C ASP A 119 13.41 8.69 -28.09
N THR A 120 13.22 9.94 -27.63
CA THR A 120 12.34 10.21 -26.47
C THR A 120 10.89 9.83 -26.75
N LEU A 121 10.38 10.12 -27.95
CA LEU A 121 9.02 9.73 -28.36
C LEU A 121 8.90 8.21 -28.47
N PHE A 122 9.89 7.54 -29.06
CA PHE A 122 9.93 6.07 -29.11
C PHE A 122 9.95 5.45 -27.71
N ALA A 123 10.80 5.95 -26.81
CA ALA A 123 10.87 5.51 -25.42
C ALA A 123 9.54 5.77 -24.67
N GLY A 124 8.92 6.93 -24.90
CA GLY A 124 7.62 7.30 -24.35
C GLY A 124 6.50 6.37 -24.81
N ALA A 125 6.43 6.08 -26.11
CA ALA A 125 5.45 5.15 -26.68
C ALA A 125 5.63 3.72 -26.15
N LEU A 126 6.88 3.23 -26.11
CA LEU A 126 7.21 1.92 -25.57
C LEU A 126 6.82 1.83 -24.08
N TYR A 127 7.19 2.85 -23.31
CA TYR A 127 6.85 2.93 -21.90
C TYR A 127 5.32 2.93 -21.71
N LEU A 128 4.56 3.74 -22.46
CA LEU A 128 3.09 3.82 -22.35
C LEU A 128 2.42 2.48 -22.70
N ARG A 129 2.88 1.80 -23.74
CA ARG A 129 2.42 0.46 -24.12
C ARG A 129 2.65 -0.54 -22.99
N ASN A 130 3.85 -0.55 -22.42
CA ASN A 130 4.23 -1.46 -21.34
C ASN A 130 3.45 -1.15 -20.06
N LEU A 131 3.21 0.13 -19.78
CA LEU A 131 2.38 0.59 -18.68
C LEU A 131 0.93 0.12 -18.83
N LEU A 132 0.35 0.26 -20.02
CA LEU A 132 -1.01 -0.20 -20.32
C LEU A 132 -1.12 -1.71 -20.11
N GLY A 133 -0.18 -2.49 -20.65
CA GLY A 133 -0.14 -3.95 -20.43
C GLY A 133 -0.07 -4.32 -18.94
N THR A 134 0.79 -3.62 -18.17
CA THR A 134 0.88 -3.79 -16.71
C THR A 134 -0.45 -3.53 -16.01
N HIS A 135 -1.14 -2.45 -16.34
CA HIS A 135 -2.42 -2.10 -15.72
C HIS A 135 -3.55 -3.05 -16.12
N ILE A 136 -3.57 -3.54 -17.36
CA ILE A 136 -4.52 -4.56 -17.81
C ILE A 136 -4.36 -5.83 -16.97
N GLU A 137 -3.11 -6.28 -16.74
CA GLU A 137 -2.89 -7.48 -15.93
C GLU A 137 -3.26 -7.29 -14.45
N ILE A 138 -3.00 -6.11 -13.89
CA ILE A 138 -3.43 -5.80 -12.51
C ILE A 138 -4.96 -5.72 -12.43
N ALA A 139 -5.62 -5.15 -13.44
CA ALA A 139 -7.06 -5.11 -13.55
C ALA A 139 -7.68 -6.51 -13.59
N ILE A 140 -7.10 -7.41 -14.38
CA ILE A 140 -7.51 -8.82 -14.45
C ILE A 140 -7.32 -9.50 -13.10
N ALA A 141 -6.17 -9.30 -12.45
CA ALA A 141 -5.89 -9.87 -11.13
C ALA A 141 -6.90 -9.38 -10.08
N ALA A 142 -7.17 -8.08 -10.02
CA ALA A 142 -8.15 -7.49 -9.12
C ALA A 142 -9.58 -7.94 -9.44
N SER A 143 -9.93 -8.10 -10.72
CA SER A 143 -11.22 -8.60 -11.16
C SER A 143 -11.42 -10.06 -10.81
N LEU A 144 -10.39 -10.91 -10.91
CA LEU A 144 -10.44 -12.31 -10.45
C LEU A 144 -10.72 -12.39 -8.94
N ILE A 145 -10.06 -11.54 -8.14
CA ILE A 145 -10.36 -11.40 -6.71
C ILE A 145 -11.82 -10.95 -6.53
N GLY A 146 -12.23 -9.90 -7.24
CA GLY A 146 -13.60 -9.39 -7.20
C GLY A 146 -14.67 -10.42 -7.56
N MET A 147 -14.41 -11.28 -8.54
CA MET A 147 -15.31 -12.38 -8.91
C MET A 147 -15.42 -13.44 -7.82
N VAL A 148 -14.31 -13.81 -7.17
CA VAL A 148 -14.36 -14.73 -6.01
C VAL A 148 -15.19 -14.11 -4.89
N LEU A 149 -14.97 -12.82 -4.59
CA LEU A 149 -15.75 -12.13 -3.57
C LEU A 149 -17.24 -12.02 -3.96
N ALA A 150 -17.55 -11.70 -5.21
CA ALA A 150 -18.92 -11.64 -5.72
C ALA A 150 -19.60 -13.01 -5.68
N ALA A 151 -18.88 -14.09 -6.01
CA ALA A 151 -19.38 -15.46 -5.93
C ALA A 151 -19.69 -15.87 -4.49
N VAL A 152 -18.82 -15.55 -3.53
CA VAL A 152 -19.04 -15.80 -2.10
C VAL A 152 -20.28 -15.05 -1.61
N ASN A 153 -20.41 -13.79 -2.02
CA ASN A 153 -21.56 -12.95 -1.74
C ASN A 153 -22.86 -13.54 -2.31
N LEU A 154 -22.91 -13.80 -3.63
CA LEU A 154 -24.08 -14.40 -4.27
C LEU A 154 -24.45 -15.75 -3.65
N LEU A 155 -23.48 -16.63 -3.44
CA LEU A 155 -23.71 -17.95 -2.87
C LEU A 155 -24.31 -17.87 -1.47
N LEU A 156 -23.71 -17.08 -0.57
CA LEU A 156 -24.21 -16.99 0.81
C LEU A 156 -25.62 -16.41 0.82
N TRP A 157 -25.84 -15.30 0.13
CA TRP A 157 -27.11 -14.57 0.24
C TRP A 157 -28.24 -15.19 -0.58
N ASP A 158 -27.96 -15.82 -1.72
CA ASP A 158 -28.94 -16.66 -2.45
C ASP A 158 -29.35 -17.87 -1.59
N SER A 159 -28.39 -18.49 -0.90
CA SER A 159 -28.68 -19.59 0.04
C SER A 159 -29.54 -19.14 1.22
N VAL A 160 -29.22 -18.00 1.84
CA VAL A 160 -30.02 -17.41 2.93
C VAL A 160 -31.42 -17.03 2.44
N PHE A 161 -31.52 -16.41 1.26
CA PHE A 161 -32.80 -16.01 0.67
C PHE A 161 -33.72 -17.21 0.37
N ARG A 162 -33.15 -18.34 -0.08
CA ARG A 162 -33.91 -19.59 -0.33
C ARG A 162 -34.24 -20.38 0.94
N ALA A 163 -33.40 -20.28 1.98
CA ALA A 163 -33.57 -21.04 3.22
C ALA A 163 -34.53 -20.36 4.21
N VAL A 164 -34.60 -19.02 4.21
CA VAL A 164 -35.44 -18.26 5.14
C VAL A 164 -36.72 -17.83 4.40
N ASP A 165 -37.77 -18.64 4.47
CA ASP A 165 -39.10 -18.31 3.93
C ASP A 165 -39.76 -17.19 4.77
N LEU A 166 -39.33 -15.95 4.52
CA LEU A 166 -39.75 -14.74 5.25
C LEU A 166 -41.23 -14.37 5.07
N ASN A 167 -41.97 -15.07 4.20
CA ASN A 167 -43.39 -14.82 3.92
C ASN A 167 -44.35 -15.79 4.62
N SER A 168 -43.85 -16.81 5.34
CA SER A 168 -44.71 -17.83 5.97
C SER A 168 -45.36 -17.41 7.30
N VAL A 169 -45.07 -16.22 7.84
CA VAL A 169 -45.69 -15.72 9.09
C VAL A 169 -46.20 -14.28 8.93
N PRO A 170 -47.52 -14.09 8.75
CA PRO A 170 -48.15 -12.78 8.87
C PRO A 170 -47.92 -12.18 10.27
N PRO A 171 -47.64 -10.88 10.40
CA PRO A 171 -47.47 -10.23 11.70
C PRO A 171 -48.74 -10.27 12.57
N ASP A 172 -49.89 -10.53 11.96
CA ASP A 172 -51.20 -10.43 12.61
C ASP A 172 -51.79 -11.79 13.03
N SER A 173 -51.07 -12.91 12.82
CA SER A 173 -51.53 -14.26 13.17
C SER A 173 -50.79 -14.87 14.37
N VAL A 174 -50.46 -14.06 15.38
CA VAL A 174 -49.70 -14.49 16.56
C VAL A 174 -50.59 -14.47 17.81
N VAL A 175 -51.10 -15.64 18.22
CA VAL A 175 -51.86 -15.83 19.49
C VAL A 175 -51.19 -16.87 20.41
N GLY A 176 -49.99 -17.39 20.10
CA GLY A 176 -49.31 -18.40 20.92
C GLY A 176 -47.82 -18.13 21.15
N VAL A 177 -47.37 -18.15 22.41
CA VAL A 177 -46.01 -17.76 22.85
C VAL A 177 -44.98 -18.92 22.76
N SER A 178 -45.38 -20.13 22.35
CA SER A 178 -44.50 -21.30 22.46
C SER A 178 -43.66 -21.65 21.21
N ASP A 179 -43.95 -21.12 20.02
CA ASP A 179 -43.21 -21.44 18.77
C ASP A 179 -42.51 -20.23 18.11
N LEU A 180 -42.50 -19.05 18.76
CA LEU A 180 -42.02 -17.79 18.16
C LEU A 180 -40.54 -17.43 18.37
N ASP A 181 -39.85 -17.99 19.36
CA ASP A 181 -38.50 -17.55 19.70
C ASP A 181 -37.47 -17.86 18.60
N SER A 182 -37.62 -18.98 17.89
CA SER A 182 -36.65 -19.44 16.90
C SER A 182 -36.66 -18.59 15.62
N VAL A 183 -37.85 -18.26 15.11
CA VAL A 183 -38.01 -17.48 13.86
C VAL A 183 -37.68 -16.01 14.08
N HIS A 184 -38.06 -15.45 15.24
CA HIS A 184 -37.70 -14.08 15.61
C HIS A 184 -36.18 -13.93 15.82
N SER A 185 -35.54 -14.89 16.50
CA SER A 185 -34.09 -14.92 16.70
C SER A 185 -33.33 -15.08 15.38
N LEU A 186 -33.81 -15.95 14.48
CA LEU A 186 -33.21 -16.13 13.15
C LEU A 186 -33.30 -14.83 12.33
N ARG A 187 -34.43 -14.14 12.37
CA ARG A 187 -34.62 -12.84 11.70
C ARG A 187 -33.70 -11.76 12.24
N LEU A 188 -33.54 -11.66 13.56
CA LEU A 188 -32.59 -10.74 14.21
C LEU A 188 -31.14 -11.04 13.83
N LEU A 189 -30.78 -12.32 13.73
CA LEU A 189 -29.45 -12.78 13.36
C LEU A 189 -29.14 -12.45 11.89
N VAL A 190 -30.08 -12.70 10.99
CA VAL A 190 -29.97 -12.30 9.56
C VAL A 190 -29.88 -10.78 9.44
N GLN A 191 -30.68 -10.02 10.20
CA GLN A 191 -30.61 -8.56 10.21
C GLN A 191 -29.26 -8.05 10.73
N TRP A 192 -28.72 -8.64 11.78
CA TRP A 192 -27.38 -8.30 12.28
C TRP A 192 -26.30 -8.67 11.26
N ALA A 193 -26.42 -9.84 10.63
CA ALA A 193 -25.49 -10.32 9.61
C ALA A 193 -25.42 -9.37 8.40
N THR A 194 -26.55 -8.84 7.92
CA THR A 194 -26.53 -7.88 6.80
C THR A 194 -25.76 -6.59 7.08
N GLN A 195 -25.37 -6.29 8.33
CA GLN A 195 -24.57 -5.11 8.66
C GLN A 195 -23.08 -5.26 8.35
N TRP A 196 -22.58 -6.50 8.19
CA TRP A 196 -21.16 -6.79 8.09
C TRP A 196 -20.79 -7.38 6.73
N PRO A 197 -19.55 -7.17 6.24
CA PRO A 197 -19.00 -7.84 5.08
C PRO A 197 -19.18 -9.36 5.15
N THR A 198 -19.60 -9.97 4.05
CA THR A 198 -19.95 -11.40 3.98
C THR A 198 -18.80 -12.29 4.41
N LEU A 199 -17.57 -11.91 4.05
CA LEU A 199 -16.37 -12.66 4.43
C LEU A 199 -16.11 -12.67 5.93
N TRP A 200 -16.54 -11.66 6.69
CA TRP A 200 -16.23 -11.60 8.12
C TRP A 200 -16.96 -12.66 8.93
N PHE A 201 -18.01 -13.30 8.40
CA PHE A 201 -18.59 -14.51 9.02
C PHE A 201 -17.60 -15.66 9.09
N THR A 202 -16.65 -15.72 8.15
CA THR A 202 -15.61 -16.75 8.17
C THR A 202 -14.56 -16.52 9.26
N LEU A 203 -14.50 -15.34 9.92
CA LEU A 203 -13.58 -15.06 11.02
C LEU A 203 -13.84 -15.90 12.26
N VAL A 204 -15.05 -16.44 12.43
CA VAL A 204 -15.39 -17.33 13.54
C VAL A 204 -14.47 -18.56 13.55
N GLY A 205 -14.14 -19.11 12.38
CA GLY A 205 -13.24 -20.27 12.25
C GLY A 205 -11.82 -19.99 12.76
N PRO A 206 -11.10 -18.99 12.20
CA PRO A 206 -9.80 -18.55 12.71
C PRO A 206 -9.83 -18.13 14.18
N PHE A 207 -10.90 -17.49 14.65
CA PHE A 207 -11.05 -17.12 16.05
C PHE A 207 -11.07 -18.36 16.96
N ILE A 208 -11.93 -19.34 16.67
CA ILE A 208 -11.99 -20.62 17.40
C ILE A 208 -10.66 -21.36 17.31
N ALA A 209 -10.07 -21.45 16.11
CA ALA A 209 -8.78 -22.12 15.91
C ALA A 209 -7.66 -21.46 16.72
N SER A 210 -7.65 -20.12 16.84
CA SER A 210 -6.67 -19.38 17.64
C SER A 210 -6.80 -19.69 19.13
N ILE A 211 -8.04 -19.82 19.64
CA ILE A 211 -8.30 -20.22 21.03
C ILE A 211 -7.82 -21.65 21.25
N VAL A 212 -8.17 -22.59 20.35
CA VAL A 212 -7.72 -23.99 20.44
C VAL A 212 -6.19 -24.09 20.44
N LEU A 213 -5.50 -23.35 19.56
CA LEU A 213 -4.04 -23.32 19.49
C LEU A 213 -3.40 -22.72 20.76
N ALA A 214 -3.98 -21.66 21.32
CA ALA A 214 -3.51 -21.04 22.56
C ALA A 214 -3.72 -21.98 23.76
N CYS A 215 -4.91 -22.58 23.89
CA CYS A 215 -5.20 -23.59 24.90
C CYS A 215 -4.26 -24.81 24.76
N ALA A 216 -4.01 -25.25 23.52
CA ALA A 216 -3.09 -26.35 23.24
C ALA A 216 -1.68 -25.99 23.71
N TYR A 217 -1.20 -24.78 23.41
CA TYR A 217 0.12 -24.30 23.84
C TYR A 217 0.26 -24.33 25.37
N TRP A 218 -0.74 -23.83 26.10
CA TRP A 218 -0.75 -23.85 27.57
C TRP A 218 -0.86 -25.25 28.17
N SER A 219 -1.42 -26.20 27.42
CA SER A 219 -1.53 -27.60 27.87
C SER A 219 -0.25 -28.42 27.64
N VAL A 220 0.70 -27.96 26.83
CA VAL A 220 1.98 -28.67 26.60
C VAL A 220 2.82 -28.65 27.89
N ARG A 221 3.06 -29.83 28.46
CA ARG A 221 3.87 -30.02 29.67
C ARG A 221 5.23 -30.64 29.38
N ASP A 222 6.25 -30.23 30.13
CA ASP A 222 7.61 -30.79 30.00
C ASP A 222 7.69 -32.22 30.56
N ARG A 223 6.89 -32.53 31.59
CA ARG A 223 6.67 -33.89 32.08
C ARG A 223 5.31 -34.42 31.61
N LYS A 224 5.31 -35.53 30.86
CA LYS A 224 4.10 -36.14 30.33
C LYS A 224 3.25 -36.72 31.49
N SER A 225 1.99 -36.29 31.59
CA SER A 225 1.02 -36.86 32.53
C SER A 225 -0.34 -37.00 31.84
N THR A 226 -0.55 -38.17 31.23
CA THR A 226 -1.79 -38.49 30.49
C THR A 226 -3.02 -38.44 31.41
N ALA A 227 -2.89 -38.93 32.64
CA ALA A 227 -3.97 -38.92 33.63
C ALA A 227 -4.42 -37.49 34.00
N SER A 228 -3.49 -36.57 34.19
CA SER A 228 -3.82 -35.17 34.52
C SER A 228 -4.48 -34.44 33.35
N MET A 229 -4.15 -34.78 32.10
CA MET A 229 -4.80 -34.21 30.92
C MET A 229 -6.21 -34.79 30.72
N LEU A 230 -6.39 -36.10 30.88
CA LEU A 230 -7.71 -36.74 30.80
C LEU A 230 -8.66 -36.23 31.90
N LEU A 231 -8.15 -35.99 33.11
CA LEU A 231 -8.92 -35.37 34.20
C LEU A 231 -9.42 -33.97 33.83
N GLN A 232 -8.58 -33.16 33.18
CA GLN A 232 -8.99 -31.84 32.69
C GLN A 232 -10.02 -31.93 31.57
N VAL A 233 -9.92 -32.90 30.66
CA VAL A 233 -10.97 -33.15 29.65
C VAL A 233 -12.29 -33.48 30.33
N ALA A 234 -12.30 -34.40 31.31
CA ALA A 234 -13.49 -34.75 32.06
C ALA A 234 -14.10 -33.56 32.83
N MET A 235 -13.24 -32.72 33.43
CA MET A 235 -13.67 -31.48 34.10
C MET A 235 -14.36 -30.53 33.11
N TRP A 236 -13.77 -30.27 31.94
CA TRP A 236 -14.38 -29.40 30.93
C TRP A 236 -15.68 -29.97 30.34
N CYS A 237 -15.78 -31.30 30.17
CA CYS A 237 -17.03 -31.98 29.81
C CYS A 237 -18.12 -31.70 30.85
N ALA A 238 -17.81 -31.88 32.13
CA ALA A 238 -18.77 -31.68 33.22
C ALA A 238 -19.22 -30.22 33.34
N LEU A 239 -18.29 -29.26 33.19
CA LEU A 239 -18.59 -27.83 33.17
C LEU A 239 -19.46 -27.43 31.98
N ALA A 240 -19.21 -27.98 30.79
CA ALA A 240 -20.03 -27.73 29.61
C ALA A 240 -21.47 -28.28 29.78
N ALA A 241 -21.60 -29.51 30.31
CA ALA A 241 -22.90 -30.10 30.62
C ALA A 241 -23.67 -29.29 31.67
N GLY A 242 -22.96 -28.82 32.71
CA GLY A 242 -23.52 -27.92 33.72
C GLY A 242 -24.00 -26.59 33.14
N ALA A 243 -23.24 -25.99 32.21
CA ALA A 243 -23.65 -24.76 31.53
C ALA A 243 -24.88 -24.95 30.62
N CYS A 244 -24.98 -26.09 29.92
CA CYS A 244 -26.19 -26.44 29.15
C CYS A 244 -27.43 -26.61 30.04
N TRP A 245 -27.26 -27.10 31.27
CA TRP A 245 -28.36 -27.31 32.21
C TRP A 245 -28.78 -26.02 32.93
N VAL A 246 -27.82 -25.29 33.50
CA VAL A 246 -28.06 -24.13 34.37
C VAL A 246 -28.28 -22.86 33.55
N GLY A 247 -27.65 -22.74 32.37
CA GLY A 247 -27.74 -21.56 31.51
C GLY A 247 -29.15 -21.16 31.12
N PRO A 248 -29.97 -22.07 30.53
CA PRO A 248 -31.36 -21.79 30.19
C PRO A 248 -32.21 -21.41 31.41
N GLN A 249 -31.93 -22.02 32.58
CA GLN A 249 -32.66 -21.73 33.81
C GLN A 249 -32.34 -20.32 34.33
N LEU A 250 -31.08 -19.90 34.29
CA LEU A 250 -30.65 -18.55 34.67
C LEU A 250 -31.28 -17.48 33.78
N VAL A 251 -31.32 -17.71 32.46
CA VAL A 251 -31.94 -16.76 31.53
C VAL A 251 -33.43 -16.63 31.80
N ARG A 252 -34.13 -17.75 32.02
CA ARG A 252 -35.57 -17.76 32.32
C ARG A 252 -35.93 -17.05 33.63
N HIS A 253 -35.12 -17.19 34.67
CA HIS A 253 -35.46 -16.69 36.01
C HIS A 253 -34.85 -15.32 36.34
N TYR A 254 -33.75 -14.92 35.70
CA TYR A 254 -32.99 -13.72 36.06
C TYR A 254 -32.67 -12.80 34.88
N SER A 255 -33.27 -13.01 33.70
CA SER A 255 -33.10 -12.16 32.51
C SER A 255 -31.63 -11.93 32.11
N GLY A 256 -30.86 -13.02 32.05
CA GLY A 256 -29.46 -12.99 31.62
C GLY A 256 -29.28 -12.97 30.09
N PRO A 257 -28.10 -12.58 29.59
CA PRO A 257 -27.79 -12.63 28.16
C PRO A 257 -27.82 -14.07 27.62
N LEU A 258 -28.71 -14.32 26.64
CA LEU A 258 -28.94 -15.62 25.99
C LEU A 258 -27.67 -16.26 25.36
N TRP A 259 -26.66 -15.45 25.05
CA TRP A 259 -25.43 -15.91 24.40
C TRP A 259 -24.36 -16.45 25.37
N LEU A 260 -24.48 -16.19 26.68
CA LEU A 260 -23.40 -16.46 27.65
C LEU A 260 -23.17 -17.97 27.87
N ALA A 261 -24.22 -18.75 28.07
CA ALA A 261 -24.11 -20.19 28.27
C ALA A 261 -23.59 -20.92 27.02
N PRO A 262 -24.11 -20.65 25.80
CA PRO A 262 -23.52 -21.16 24.56
C PRO A 262 -22.05 -20.78 24.38
N ALA A 263 -21.67 -19.54 24.70
CA ALA A 263 -20.28 -19.10 24.59
C ALA A 263 -19.35 -19.87 25.54
N PHE A 264 -19.78 -20.13 26.78
CA PHE A 264 -19.01 -20.94 27.73
C PHE A 264 -18.87 -22.39 27.27
N VAL A 265 -19.94 -22.99 26.75
CA VAL A 265 -19.90 -24.34 26.17
C VAL A 265 -18.92 -24.39 25.00
N GLY A 266 -18.93 -23.39 24.11
CA GLY A 266 -17.97 -23.26 23.03
C GLY A 266 -16.51 -23.15 23.52
N PHE A 267 -16.27 -22.38 24.58
CA PHE A 267 -14.94 -22.26 25.20
C PHE A 267 -14.46 -23.59 25.81
N ALA A 268 -15.34 -24.30 26.53
CA ALA A 268 -15.04 -25.62 27.07
C ALA A 268 -14.73 -26.64 25.96
N LEU A 269 -15.47 -26.62 24.84
CA LEU A 269 -15.20 -27.43 23.66
C LEU A 269 -13.81 -27.15 23.07
N CYS A 270 -13.40 -25.88 23.00
CA CYS A 270 -12.05 -25.53 22.54
C CYS A 270 -10.96 -26.14 23.41
N TRP A 271 -11.12 -26.12 24.74
CA TRP A 271 -10.20 -26.77 25.67
C TRP A 271 -10.14 -28.28 25.49
N MET A 272 -11.27 -28.94 25.32
CA MET A 272 -11.32 -30.39 25.10
C MET A 272 -10.61 -30.79 23.81
N VAL A 273 -10.89 -30.08 22.71
CA VAL A 273 -10.21 -30.31 21.42
C VAL A 273 -8.71 -30.07 21.54
N ALA A 274 -8.29 -28.99 22.20
CA ALA A 274 -6.89 -28.67 22.43
C ALA A 274 -6.16 -29.78 23.21
N LEU A 275 -6.74 -30.25 24.32
CA LEU A 275 -6.18 -31.29 25.18
C LEU A 275 -6.06 -32.63 24.44
N LEU A 276 -7.11 -33.04 23.73
CA LEU A 276 -7.10 -34.27 22.91
C LEU A 276 -6.06 -34.18 21.79
N TRP A 277 -5.91 -33.01 21.18
CA TRP A 277 -4.94 -32.78 20.13
C TRP A 277 -3.49 -32.85 20.62
N VAL A 278 -3.21 -32.25 21.78
CA VAL A 278 -1.89 -32.34 22.45
C VAL A 278 -1.60 -33.75 22.91
N LEU A 279 -2.58 -34.47 23.47
CA LEU A 279 -2.45 -35.89 23.83
C LEU A 279 -2.05 -36.74 22.63
N TRP A 280 -2.69 -36.52 21.47
CA TRP A 280 -2.38 -37.26 20.24
C TRP A 280 -0.98 -36.91 19.69
N ARG A 281 -0.62 -35.63 19.60
CA ARG A 281 0.67 -35.21 19.00
C ARG A 281 1.88 -35.40 19.92
N SER A 282 1.70 -35.33 21.24
CA SER A 282 2.78 -35.55 22.22
C SER A 282 3.31 -36.99 22.23
N GLN A 283 2.64 -37.93 21.55
CA GLN A 283 3.17 -39.28 21.32
C GLN A 283 4.37 -39.29 20.36
N LYS A 284 4.42 -38.36 19.39
CA LYS A 284 5.40 -38.38 18.29
C LYS A 284 6.40 -37.22 18.29
N ARG A 285 6.13 -36.13 19.02
CA ARG A 285 6.96 -34.91 19.03
C ARG A 285 7.40 -34.52 20.44
N SER A 286 8.53 -33.83 20.54
CA SER A 286 8.99 -33.25 21.80
C SER A 286 8.13 -32.04 22.22
N PRO A 287 8.07 -31.69 23.52
CA PRO A 287 7.33 -30.49 23.98
C PRO A 287 7.79 -29.19 23.31
N ALA A 288 9.09 -29.04 23.05
CA ALA A 288 9.66 -27.86 22.40
C ALA A 288 9.23 -27.76 20.92
N GLU A 289 9.29 -28.86 20.16
CA GLU A 289 8.81 -28.91 18.78
C GLU A 289 7.32 -28.59 18.71
N LEU A 290 6.52 -29.19 19.60
CA LEU A 290 5.08 -28.99 19.63
C LEU A 290 4.70 -27.53 19.94
N ARG A 291 5.37 -26.88 20.91
CA ARG A 291 5.18 -25.45 21.20
C ARG A 291 5.51 -24.58 19.99
N ASN A 292 6.60 -24.89 19.28
CA ASN A 292 6.96 -24.17 18.06
C ASN A 292 5.91 -24.37 16.95
N ASP A 293 5.48 -25.61 16.69
CA ASP A 293 4.44 -25.91 15.69
C ASP A 293 3.10 -25.21 15.99
N LEU A 294 2.70 -25.17 17.27
CA LEU A 294 1.48 -24.50 17.72
C LEU A 294 1.59 -22.98 17.55
N THR A 295 2.76 -22.40 17.83
CA THR A 295 3.04 -20.97 17.62
C THR A 295 3.04 -20.62 16.14
N ASP A 296 3.67 -21.45 15.29
CA ASP A 296 3.64 -21.29 13.84
C ASP A 296 2.22 -21.45 13.28
N GLY A 297 1.46 -22.42 13.80
CA GLY A 297 0.03 -22.58 13.51
C GLY A 297 -0.79 -21.35 13.89
N LEU A 298 -0.56 -20.79 15.08
CA LEU A 298 -1.25 -19.59 15.56
C LEU A 298 -0.91 -18.38 14.69
N ALA A 299 0.36 -18.19 14.33
CA ALA A 299 0.78 -17.14 13.41
C ALA A 299 0.11 -17.28 12.04
N SER A 300 0.00 -18.50 11.51
CA SER A 300 -0.71 -18.79 10.26
C SER A 300 -2.21 -18.46 10.35
N VAL A 301 -2.86 -18.82 11.46
CA VAL A 301 -4.27 -18.51 11.72
C VAL A 301 -4.50 -16.99 11.84
N ILE A 302 -3.63 -16.28 12.56
CA ILE A 302 -3.70 -14.82 12.67
C ILE A 302 -3.50 -14.15 11.30
N ASN A 303 -2.53 -14.61 10.50
CA ASN A 303 -2.33 -14.11 9.14
C ASN A 303 -3.56 -14.35 8.26
N THR A 304 -4.20 -15.52 8.39
CA THR A 304 -5.44 -15.85 7.69
C THR A 304 -6.59 -14.93 8.13
N ALA A 305 -6.72 -14.68 9.43
CA ALA A 305 -7.72 -13.75 9.97
C ALA A 305 -7.49 -12.33 9.46
N LEU A 306 -6.26 -11.83 9.45
CA LEU A 306 -5.90 -10.52 8.91
C LEU A 306 -6.23 -10.42 7.41
N LEU A 307 -5.97 -11.48 6.64
CA LEU A 307 -6.34 -11.54 5.22
C LEU A 307 -7.87 -11.46 5.03
N ILE A 308 -8.65 -12.20 5.83
CA ILE A 308 -10.12 -12.15 5.79
C ILE A 308 -10.62 -10.75 6.18
N VAL A 309 -10.02 -10.12 7.20
CA VAL A 309 -10.35 -8.74 7.59
C VAL A 309 -10.11 -7.79 6.42
N LEU A 310 -8.93 -7.85 5.80
CA LEU A 310 -8.56 -7.00 4.68
C LEU A 310 -9.45 -7.22 3.45
N LEU A 311 -9.76 -8.48 3.11
CA LEU A 311 -10.65 -8.82 2.00
C LEU A 311 -12.10 -8.40 2.28
N GLY A 312 -12.58 -8.49 3.52
CA GLY A 312 -13.91 -7.97 3.87
C GLY A 312 -13.97 -6.45 3.90
N LEU A 313 -12.87 -5.77 4.23
CA LEU A 313 -12.76 -4.31 4.05
C LEU A 313 -12.75 -3.94 2.56
N LEU A 314 -12.05 -4.72 1.73
CA LEU A 314 -12.07 -4.58 0.26
C LEU A 314 -13.49 -4.80 -0.31
N ASP A 315 -14.19 -5.84 0.13
CA ASP A 315 -15.59 -6.14 -0.19
C ASP A 315 -16.51 -4.96 0.18
N ARG A 316 -16.38 -4.43 1.40
CA ARG A 316 -17.18 -3.29 1.88
C ARG A 316 -16.98 -2.02 1.05
N VAL A 317 -15.72 -1.69 0.73
CA VAL A 317 -15.37 -0.51 -0.05
C VAL A 317 -15.77 -0.72 -1.51
N GLY A 318 -15.55 -1.91 -2.06
CA GLY A 318 -15.99 -2.29 -3.41
C GLY A 318 -17.50 -2.12 -3.57
N TRP A 319 -18.29 -2.57 -2.59
CA TRP A 319 -19.74 -2.33 -2.57
C TRP A 319 -20.10 -0.85 -2.52
N TRP A 320 -19.43 -0.10 -1.66
CA TRP A 320 -19.67 1.34 -1.54
C TRP A 320 -19.45 2.05 -2.89
N ILE A 321 -18.35 1.72 -3.58
CA ILE A 321 -18.06 2.24 -4.91
C ILE A 321 -19.13 1.78 -5.92
N ALA A 322 -19.61 0.54 -5.84
CA ALA A 322 -20.61 0.00 -6.76
C ALA A 322 -21.98 0.71 -6.64
N ALA A 323 -22.41 1.02 -5.43
CA ALA A 323 -23.79 1.43 -5.12
C ALA A 323 -24.05 2.95 -5.13
N GLU A 324 -23.03 3.80 -4.92
CA GLU A 324 -23.21 5.26 -4.69
C GLU A 324 -23.61 6.09 -5.94
N SER A 325 -23.77 5.46 -7.13
CA SER A 325 -24.13 6.03 -8.47
C SER A 325 -23.01 5.96 -9.53
N GLN A 326 -23.40 6.07 -10.81
CA GLN A 326 -22.54 5.81 -11.98
C GLN A 326 -21.49 6.92 -12.21
N ASP A 327 -21.83 8.17 -11.91
CA ASP A 327 -20.97 9.35 -12.11
C ASP A 327 -19.81 9.42 -11.10
N LEU A 328 -20.07 8.98 -9.86
CA LEU A 328 -19.04 8.89 -8.82
C LEU A 328 -18.00 7.81 -9.12
N ARG A 329 -18.40 6.68 -9.73
CA ARG A 329 -17.49 5.59 -10.13
C ARG A 329 -16.46 6.04 -11.17
N ALA A 330 -16.90 6.80 -12.17
CA ALA A 330 -16.01 7.37 -13.18
C ALA A 330 -15.06 8.41 -12.56
N SER A 331 -15.59 9.27 -11.68
CA SER A 331 -14.82 10.32 -10.99
C SER A 331 -13.73 9.76 -10.08
N TYR A 332 -14.02 8.74 -9.27
CA TYR A 332 -13.01 8.07 -8.44
C TYR A 332 -11.96 7.33 -9.27
N GLY A 333 -12.36 6.70 -10.38
CA GLY A 333 -11.43 6.08 -11.33
C GLY A 333 -10.45 7.11 -11.90
N ALA A 334 -10.97 8.26 -12.36
CA ALA A 334 -10.15 9.36 -12.86
C ALA A 334 -9.20 9.92 -11.78
N ALA A 335 -9.69 10.10 -10.54
CA ALA A 335 -8.86 10.56 -9.43
C ALA A 335 -7.73 9.57 -9.10
N LEU A 336 -8.01 8.27 -9.08
CA LEU A 336 -6.98 7.24 -8.84
C LEU A 336 -5.95 7.18 -9.96
N LEU A 337 -6.36 7.37 -11.22
CA LEU A 337 -5.45 7.50 -12.35
C LEU A 337 -4.55 8.74 -12.22
N LEU A 338 -5.11 9.89 -11.80
CA LEU A 338 -4.34 11.11 -11.54
C LEU A 338 -3.34 10.92 -10.40
N VAL A 339 -3.74 10.26 -9.31
CA VAL A 339 -2.85 9.94 -8.18
C VAL A 339 -1.74 8.99 -8.62
N ALA A 340 -2.05 7.94 -9.39
CA ALA A 340 -1.05 7.04 -9.96
C ALA A 340 -0.07 7.78 -10.89
N ALA A 341 -0.58 8.69 -11.73
CA ALA A 341 0.24 9.54 -12.60
C ALA A 341 1.13 10.52 -11.81
N ALA A 342 0.63 11.10 -10.72
CA ALA A 342 1.40 11.98 -9.85
C ALA A 342 2.51 11.22 -9.10
N LEU A 343 2.17 10.07 -8.51
CA LEU A 343 3.13 9.21 -7.82
C LEU A 343 4.25 8.73 -8.76
N ARG A 344 3.96 8.53 -10.05
CA ARG A 344 4.96 8.21 -11.06
C ARG A 344 6.01 9.30 -11.26
N GLY A 345 5.64 10.57 -11.17
CA GLY A 345 6.60 11.68 -11.24
C GLY A 345 7.43 11.84 -9.97
N VAL A 346 6.81 11.58 -8.81
CA VAL A 346 7.42 11.79 -7.49
C VAL A 346 8.33 10.63 -7.07
N LEU A 347 8.01 9.38 -7.44
CA LEU A 347 8.74 8.19 -6.98
C LEU A 347 10.23 8.18 -7.38
N PRO A 348 10.63 8.49 -8.62
CA PRO A 348 12.05 8.60 -8.99
C PRO A 348 12.77 9.71 -8.24
N MET A 349 12.08 10.81 -7.92
CA MET A 349 12.65 11.91 -7.14
C MET A 349 12.88 11.50 -5.68
N LEU A 350 11.94 10.77 -5.06
CA LEU A 350 12.06 10.28 -3.68
C LEU A 350 13.16 9.22 -3.53
N LEU A 351 13.39 8.41 -4.56
CA LEU A 351 14.44 7.38 -4.58
C LEU A 351 15.77 7.92 -5.12
N SER A 352 15.78 9.10 -5.75
CA SER A 352 16.99 9.77 -6.17
C SER A 352 17.79 10.24 -4.95
N GLN A 353 19.10 10.00 -5.00
CA GLN A 353 20.06 10.49 -4.01
C GLN A 353 20.24 12.02 -4.03
N LYS A 354 19.48 12.77 -4.85
CA LYS A 354 19.60 14.24 -4.94
C LYS A 354 19.25 14.99 -3.65
N SER A 355 18.37 14.46 -2.78
CA SER A 355 17.94 15.17 -1.56
C SER A 355 18.58 14.61 -0.29
N GLN A 356 19.45 15.42 0.32
CA GLN A 356 20.00 15.27 1.66
C GLN A 356 18.91 15.45 2.74
N ALA A 357 17.95 14.53 2.84
CA ALA A 357 17.17 14.39 4.06
C ALA A 357 18.00 13.61 5.10
N PRO A 358 18.08 14.05 6.38
CA PRO A 358 18.75 13.29 7.43
C PRO A 358 18.17 11.87 7.52
N GLY A 359 18.96 10.90 8.02
CA GLY A 359 18.60 9.47 8.00
C GLY A 359 17.22 9.15 8.58
N ILE A 360 16.76 9.92 9.57
CA ILE A 360 15.42 9.82 10.16
C ILE A 360 14.34 10.29 9.19
N GLY A 361 14.54 11.45 8.53
CA GLY A 361 13.63 11.99 7.52
C GLY A 361 13.53 11.09 6.29
N LYS A 362 14.65 10.54 5.81
CA LYS A 362 14.66 9.60 4.67
C LYS A 362 13.93 8.30 4.99
N SER A 363 14.14 7.72 6.18
CA SER A 363 13.43 6.52 6.63
C SER A 363 11.92 6.77 6.75
N LEU A 364 11.53 7.91 7.34
CA LEU A 364 10.13 8.32 7.45
C LEU A 364 9.50 8.51 6.06
N MET A 365 10.16 9.22 5.15
CA MET A 365 9.67 9.41 3.78
C MET A 365 9.51 8.10 3.01
N LEU A 366 10.47 7.16 3.13
CA LEU A 366 10.36 5.84 2.50
C LEU A 366 9.22 5.00 3.09
N ASN A 367 8.97 5.10 4.40
CA ASN A 367 7.84 4.43 5.04
C ASN A 367 6.49 5.05 4.61
N LEU A 368 6.41 6.39 4.51
CA LEU A 368 5.23 7.09 3.99
C LEU A 368 4.97 6.75 2.53
N ALA A 369 6.01 6.71 1.68
CA ALA A 369 5.91 6.27 0.30
C ALA A 369 5.43 4.81 0.21
N SER A 370 5.95 3.93 1.07
CA SER A 370 5.46 2.56 1.15
C SER A 370 3.98 2.50 1.60
N LEU A 371 3.55 3.31 2.55
CA LEU A 371 2.15 3.35 2.95
C LEU A 371 1.25 3.86 1.81
N ALA A 372 1.66 4.94 1.14
CA ALA A 372 0.95 5.50 -0.01
C ALA A 372 0.83 4.48 -1.15
N GLY A 373 1.87 3.69 -1.40
CA GLY A 373 1.85 2.61 -2.40
C GLY A 373 0.86 1.51 -2.09
N LEU A 374 0.82 1.05 -0.84
CA LEU A 374 -0.15 0.04 -0.41
C LEU A 374 -1.58 0.58 -0.42
N LEU A 375 -1.76 1.84 -0.03
CA LEU A 375 -3.06 2.51 -0.08
C LEU A 375 -3.55 2.66 -1.52
N LEU A 376 -2.70 3.11 -2.45
CA LEU A 376 -3.06 3.17 -3.87
C LEU A 376 -3.42 1.80 -4.42
N ALA A 377 -2.63 0.76 -4.10
CA ALA A 377 -2.92 -0.62 -4.50
C ALA A 377 -4.30 -1.07 -4.01
N PHE A 378 -4.60 -0.79 -2.75
CA PHE A 378 -5.88 -1.10 -2.12
C PHE A 378 -7.04 -0.35 -2.80
N CYS A 379 -6.92 0.97 -3.01
CA CYS A 379 -7.96 1.76 -3.64
C CYS A 379 -8.23 1.35 -5.10
N LEU A 380 -7.18 1.06 -5.87
CA LEU A 380 -7.32 0.55 -7.24
C LEU A 380 -7.97 -0.82 -7.27
N ALA A 381 -7.57 -1.73 -6.38
CA ALA A 381 -8.21 -3.03 -6.24
C ALA A 381 -9.69 -2.88 -5.85
N ALA A 382 -10.01 -1.99 -4.89
CA ALA A 382 -11.37 -1.74 -4.45
C ALA A 382 -12.23 -1.18 -5.58
N TRP A 383 -11.67 -0.31 -6.42
CA TRP A 383 -12.35 0.22 -7.60
C TRP A 383 -12.67 -0.87 -8.62
N TRP A 384 -11.71 -1.73 -8.96
CA TRP A 384 -11.95 -2.87 -9.86
C TRP A 384 -12.96 -3.88 -9.29
N VAL A 385 -12.87 -4.19 -8.00
CA VAL A 385 -13.86 -5.03 -7.30
C VAL A 385 -15.23 -4.36 -7.34
N GLY A 386 -15.30 -3.05 -7.13
CA GLY A 386 -16.54 -2.28 -7.23
C GLY A 386 -17.16 -2.29 -8.63
N LEU A 387 -16.36 -2.30 -9.70
CA LEU A 387 -16.85 -2.49 -11.07
C LEU A 387 -17.46 -3.89 -11.26
N VAL A 388 -16.81 -4.94 -10.75
CA VAL A 388 -17.36 -6.30 -10.78
C VAL A 388 -18.67 -6.35 -10.00
N TYR A 389 -18.74 -5.74 -8.81
CA TYR A 389 -19.97 -5.71 -8.00
C TYR A 389 -21.08 -4.92 -8.66
N ALA A 390 -20.76 -3.79 -9.28
CA ALA A 390 -21.75 -3.01 -10.02
C ALA A 390 -22.30 -3.80 -11.22
N ALA A 391 -21.51 -4.66 -11.84
CA ALA A 391 -21.96 -5.50 -12.95
C ALA A 391 -22.67 -6.78 -12.50
N THR A 392 -22.41 -7.28 -11.28
CA THR A 392 -22.90 -8.59 -10.82
C THR A 392 -23.94 -8.50 -9.71
N LEU A 393 -23.70 -7.68 -8.69
CA LEU A 393 -24.54 -7.61 -7.51
C LEU A 393 -25.63 -6.54 -7.63
N VAL A 394 -25.35 -5.40 -8.29
CA VAL A 394 -26.39 -4.36 -8.50
C VAL A 394 -27.56 -4.86 -9.35
N PRO A 395 -27.38 -5.67 -10.42
CA PRO A 395 -28.50 -6.21 -11.19
C PRO A 395 -29.43 -7.17 -10.44
N VAL A 396 -29.03 -7.64 -9.25
CA VAL A 396 -29.90 -8.46 -8.38
C VAL A 396 -31.07 -7.63 -7.85
N PHE A 397 -30.91 -6.32 -7.68
CA PHE A 397 -31.98 -5.43 -7.23
C PHE A 397 -32.84 -5.01 -8.42
N THR A 398 -34.04 -5.56 -8.49
CA THR A 398 -35.03 -5.22 -9.52
C THR A 398 -36.20 -4.48 -8.90
N PRO A 399 -36.98 -3.69 -9.67
CA PRO A 399 -38.20 -3.06 -9.15
C PRO A 399 -39.20 -4.07 -8.55
N SER A 400 -39.15 -5.33 -8.99
CA SER A 400 -39.95 -6.47 -8.51
C SER A 400 -39.34 -7.23 -7.32
N GLY A 401 -38.20 -6.79 -6.79
CA GLY A 401 -37.48 -7.42 -5.67
C GLY A 401 -36.13 -8.05 -6.06
N LEU A 402 -35.67 -9.03 -5.28
CA LEU A 402 -34.34 -9.65 -5.47
C LEU A 402 -34.37 -10.80 -6.50
N ASP A 403 -33.52 -10.74 -7.52
CA ASP A 403 -33.34 -11.77 -8.54
C ASP A 403 -31.86 -12.18 -8.66
N PHE A 404 -31.48 -13.23 -7.93
CA PHE A 404 -30.10 -13.75 -7.92
C PHE A 404 -29.67 -14.39 -9.24
N SER A 405 -30.62 -14.80 -10.10
CA SER A 405 -30.28 -15.41 -11.38
C SER A 405 -29.53 -14.44 -12.29
N ARG A 406 -29.93 -13.16 -12.30
CA ARG A 406 -29.22 -12.09 -13.03
C ARG A 406 -27.78 -11.94 -12.56
N GLY A 407 -27.56 -11.98 -11.25
CA GLY A 407 -26.22 -11.88 -10.68
C GLY A 407 -25.32 -13.04 -11.09
N TRP A 408 -25.84 -14.27 -11.06
CA TRP A 408 -25.12 -15.46 -11.53
C TRP A 408 -24.83 -15.42 -13.03
N VAL A 409 -25.76 -14.96 -13.87
CA VAL A 409 -25.56 -14.81 -15.33
C VAL A 409 -24.46 -13.79 -15.63
N TRP A 410 -24.49 -12.61 -15.00
CA TRP A 410 -23.45 -11.60 -15.17
C TRP A 410 -22.09 -12.07 -14.65
N LEU A 411 -22.06 -12.70 -13.47
CA LEU A 411 -20.82 -13.26 -12.92
C LEU A 411 -20.25 -14.35 -13.83
N GLY A 412 -21.09 -15.26 -14.33
CA GLY A 412 -20.68 -16.30 -15.28
C GLY A 412 -20.13 -15.71 -16.59
N THR A 413 -20.76 -14.66 -17.11
CA THR A 413 -20.30 -13.98 -18.35
C THR A 413 -18.93 -13.32 -18.15
N ILE A 414 -18.77 -12.53 -17.08
CA ILE A 414 -17.50 -11.88 -16.75
C ILE A 414 -16.43 -12.92 -16.45
N PHE A 415 -16.78 -13.99 -15.73
CA PHE A 415 -15.89 -15.10 -15.44
C PHE A 415 -15.39 -15.75 -16.72
N ILE A 416 -16.26 -16.10 -17.67
CA ILE A 416 -15.83 -16.69 -18.94
C ILE A 416 -14.83 -15.76 -19.65
N ILE A 417 -15.09 -14.46 -19.73
CA ILE A 417 -14.21 -13.51 -20.43
C ILE A 417 -12.86 -13.34 -19.70
N VAL A 418 -12.89 -12.97 -18.42
CA VAL A 418 -11.69 -12.62 -17.65
C VAL A 418 -10.87 -13.87 -17.33
N PHE A 419 -11.52 -14.97 -16.92
CA PHE A 419 -10.84 -16.22 -16.61
C PHE A 419 -10.29 -16.89 -17.87
N SER A 420 -10.99 -16.88 -19.01
CA SER A 420 -10.43 -17.43 -20.26
C SER A 420 -9.20 -16.64 -20.71
N TYR A 421 -9.23 -15.31 -20.68
CA TYR A 421 -8.05 -14.49 -20.95
C TYR A 421 -6.91 -14.86 -20.00
N ALA A 422 -7.18 -14.88 -18.69
CA ALA A 422 -6.15 -15.15 -17.69
C ALA A 422 -5.59 -16.58 -17.83
N LEU A 423 -6.42 -17.56 -18.18
CA LEU A 423 -6.05 -18.96 -18.39
C LEU A 423 -5.18 -19.12 -19.64
N VAL A 424 -5.63 -18.59 -20.78
CA VAL A 424 -4.93 -18.68 -22.08
C VAL A 424 -3.59 -17.95 -22.03
N THR A 425 -3.57 -16.75 -21.44
CA THR A 425 -2.36 -15.91 -21.37
C THR A 425 -1.51 -16.19 -20.12
N GLY A 426 -2.02 -16.97 -19.16
CA GLY A 426 -1.41 -17.19 -17.85
C GLY A 426 -0.08 -17.93 -17.91
N ARG A 427 0.15 -18.71 -18.97
CA ARG A 427 1.41 -19.43 -19.22
C ARG A 427 2.51 -18.54 -19.82
N ASN A 428 2.18 -17.35 -20.32
CA ASN A 428 3.14 -16.43 -20.91
C ASN A 428 3.98 -15.72 -19.84
N PHE A 429 4.94 -16.45 -19.25
CA PHE A 429 5.83 -15.93 -18.21
C PHE A 429 6.71 -14.78 -18.71
N ALA A 430 7.16 -14.86 -19.97
CA ALA A 430 7.99 -13.84 -20.60
C ALA A 430 7.34 -12.45 -20.62
N PHE A 431 6.00 -12.38 -20.60
CA PHE A 431 5.27 -11.12 -20.52
C PHE A 431 5.74 -10.23 -19.36
N LEU A 432 6.11 -10.80 -18.21
CA LEU A 432 6.57 -10.05 -17.03
C LEU A 432 7.81 -9.19 -17.32
N ASN A 433 8.65 -9.65 -18.25
CA ASN A 433 9.88 -8.97 -18.66
C ASN A 433 9.65 -8.07 -19.88
N VAL A 434 8.80 -8.49 -20.83
CA VAL A 434 8.51 -7.71 -22.04
C VAL A 434 7.63 -6.49 -21.74
N SER A 435 6.76 -6.58 -20.74
CA SER A 435 5.92 -5.47 -20.24
C SER A 435 6.67 -4.53 -19.29
N SER A 436 7.99 -4.69 -19.13
CA SER A 436 8.82 -3.86 -18.25
C SER A 436 9.78 -2.97 -19.05
N LEU A 437 10.51 -2.07 -18.38
CA LEU A 437 11.55 -1.25 -19.02
C LEU A 437 12.84 -2.04 -19.29
N HIS A 438 12.94 -3.26 -18.78
CA HIS A 438 14.14 -4.10 -18.91
C HIS A 438 14.55 -4.30 -20.37
N MET A 439 13.61 -4.65 -21.26
CA MET A 439 13.95 -4.93 -22.66
C MET A 439 14.46 -3.70 -23.42
N PHE A 440 13.93 -2.52 -23.10
CA PHE A 440 14.46 -1.25 -23.63
C PHE A 440 15.89 -1.02 -23.16
N TYR A 441 16.09 -1.12 -21.85
CA TYR A 441 17.37 -0.90 -21.21
C TYR A 441 18.44 -1.89 -21.71
N LYS A 442 18.11 -3.19 -21.78
CA LYS A 442 18.95 -4.23 -22.40
C LYS A 442 19.33 -3.85 -23.82
N ALA A 443 18.37 -3.48 -24.66
CA ALA A 443 18.65 -3.13 -26.04
C ALA A 443 19.62 -1.93 -26.16
N ARG A 444 19.49 -0.92 -25.29
CA ARG A 444 20.39 0.24 -25.26
C ARG A 444 21.80 -0.13 -24.79
N ILE A 445 21.93 -0.97 -23.76
CA ILE A 445 23.24 -1.47 -23.30
C ILE A 445 23.92 -2.32 -24.38
N VAL A 446 23.18 -3.26 -24.99
CA VAL A 446 23.71 -4.14 -26.04
C VAL A 446 24.26 -3.32 -27.20
N ARG A 447 23.50 -2.35 -27.71
CA ARG A 447 23.93 -1.54 -28.85
C ARG A 447 25.03 -0.54 -28.48
N GLY A 448 24.93 0.09 -27.31
CA GLY A 448 25.89 1.10 -26.86
C GLY A 448 27.24 0.52 -26.47
N TYR A 449 27.25 -0.57 -25.69
CA TYR A 449 28.48 -1.11 -25.10
C TYR A 449 28.96 -2.38 -25.80
N LEU A 450 28.13 -3.43 -25.91
CA LEU A 450 28.58 -4.66 -26.57
C LEU A 450 28.74 -4.47 -28.09
N GLY A 451 27.95 -3.59 -28.70
CA GLY A 451 28.09 -3.16 -30.09
C GLY A 451 29.43 -2.48 -30.39
N ALA A 452 30.13 -1.96 -29.38
CA ALA A 452 31.50 -1.46 -29.54
C ALA A 452 32.49 -2.57 -29.90
N ALA A 453 32.16 -3.84 -29.63
CA ALA A 453 32.98 -4.99 -30.01
C ALA A 453 32.52 -5.66 -31.32
N ASN A 454 31.53 -5.08 -32.01
CA ASN A 454 30.95 -5.63 -33.24
C ASN A 454 31.59 -4.98 -34.48
N ALA A 455 32.50 -5.71 -35.13
CA ALA A 455 33.21 -5.23 -36.33
C ALA A 455 32.25 -4.84 -37.47
N ARG A 456 31.15 -5.58 -37.66
CA ARG A 456 30.14 -5.29 -38.68
C ARG A 456 29.42 -3.97 -38.41
N ARG A 457 29.15 -3.67 -37.14
CA ARG A 457 28.53 -2.40 -36.74
C ARG A 457 29.46 -1.22 -37.00
N LEU A 458 30.75 -1.40 -36.69
CA LEU A 458 31.76 -0.37 -36.85
C LEU A 458 32.27 -0.23 -38.29
N GLY A 459 32.00 -1.21 -39.16
CA GLY A 459 32.50 -1.27 -40.54
C GLY A 459 33.96 -1.68 -40.68
N ALA A 460 34.61 -2.04 -39.57
CA ALA A 460 36.06 -2.28 -39.47
C ALA A 460 36.38 -3.02 -38.16
N SER A 461 37.64 -3.42 -37.96
CA SER A 461 38.03 -4.06 -36.70
C SER A 461 37.82 -3.09 -35.52
N PRO A 462 37.27 -3.54 -34.38
CA PRO A 462 37.11 -2.67 -33.21
C PRO A 462 38.41 -2.05 -32.69
N THR A 463 39.55 -2.75 -32.87
CA THR A 463 40.89 -2.32 -32.44
C THR A 463 41.57 -1.38 -33.44
N GLU A 464 41.03 -1.24 -34.64
CA GLU A 464 41.60 -0.38 -35.68
C GLU A 464 41.52 1.08 -35.25
N GLN A 465 42.51 1.88 -35.67
CA GLN A 465 42.52 3.31 -35.39
C GLN A 465 41.53 4.05 -36.30
N VAL A 466 40.86 5.04 -35.74
CA VAL A 466 39.95 5.92 -36.48
C VAL A 466 40.77 6.96 -37.24
N SER A 467 40.65 6.96 -38.57
CA SER A 467 41.25 7.98 -39.44
C SER A 467 40.18 8.98 -39.92
N GLY A 468 39.72 9.84 -39.02
CA GLY A 468 38.73 10.89 -39.31
C GLY A 468 37.30 10.59 -38.84
N LEU A 469 36.33 11.42 -39.26
CA LEU A 469 34.92 11.31 -38.86
C LEU A 469 34.16 10.35 -39.80
N GLU A 470 34.46 9.04 -39.74
CA GLU A 470 33.68 8.04 -40.47
C GLU A 470 32.42 7.64 -39.69
N PRO A 471 31.22 7.71 -40.27
CA PRO A 471 30.01 7.23 -39.61
C PRO A 471 30.07 5.70 -39.45
N PRO A 472 29.42 5.14 -38.42
CA PRO A 472 29.36 3.70 -38.26
C PRO A 472 28.54 3.05 -39.38
N GLN A 473 28.88 1.81 -39.75
CA GLN A 473 28.12 1.07 -40.77
C GLN A 473 26.68 0.78 -40.33
N VAL A 474 26.48 0.46 -39.04
CA VAL A 474 25.15 0.28 -38.45
C VAL A 474 24.92 1.31 -37.35
N PRO A 475 23.94 2.22 -37.49
CA PRO A 475 23.62 3.21 -36.46
C PRO A 475 23.22 2.56 -35.13
N VAL A 476 23.49 3.23 -34.00
CA VAL A 476 23.16 2.74 -32.65
C VAL A 476 21.65 2.50 -32.44
N GLY A 477 20.81 3.16 -33.23
CA GLY A 477 19.35 2.97 -33.21
C GLY A 477 18.88 1.64 -33.79
N GLU A 478 19.69 1.01 -34.65
CA GLU A 478 19.36 -0.21 -35.38
C GLU A 478 19.86 -1.47 -34.65
N VAL A 479 19.14 -2.57 -34.80
CA VAL A 479 19.49 -3.86 -34.17
C VAL A 479 20.45 -4.61 -35.08
N ASP A 480 21.59 -5.07 -34.53
CA ASP A 480 22.47 -6.04 -35.19
C ASP A 480 22.58 -7.32 -34.33
N PRO A 481 22.36 -8.52 -34.89
CA PRO A 481 22.42 -9.77 -34.14
C PRO A 481 23.79 -10.08 -33.52
N GLN A 482 24.89 -9.51 -34.03
CA GLN A 482 26.24 -9.76 -33.51
C GLN A 482 26.61 -8.90 -32.31
N ASP A 483 25.77 -7.91 -31.96
CA ASP A 483 25.96 -7.09 -30.76
C ASP A 483 25.85 -7.92 -29.48
N ASP A 484 25.05 -8.98 -29.46
CA ASP A 484 24.86 -9.83 -28.28
C ASP A 484 25.40 -11.25 -28.53
N ILE A 485 25.71 -11.95 -27.44
CA ILE A 485 26.20 -13.33 -27.49
C ILE A 485 25.54 -14.15 -26.38
N SER A 486 25.22 -15.41 -26.67
CA SER A 486 24.78 -16.36 -25.63
C SER A 486 25.85 -16.51 -24.55
N GLN A 487 25.46 -16.52 -23.28
CA GLN A 487 26.39 -16.74 -22.18
C GLN A 487 27.13 -18.08 -22.30
N LEU A 488 26.52 -19.07 -22.96
CA LEU A 488 27.13 -20.39 -23.21
C LEU A 488 28.33 -20.32 -24.17
N ARG A 489 28.37 -19.33 -25.07
CA ARG A 489 29.47 -19.11 -26.03
C ARG A 489 30.44 -18.02 -25.57
N TYR A 490 30.14 -17.33 -24.49
CA TYR A 490 30.95 -16.24 -23.98
C TYR A 490 32.17 -16.77 -23.24
N ALA A 491 33.37 -16.58 -23.78
CA ALA A 491 34.58 -17.24 -23.30
C ALA A 491 35.86 -16.38 -23.46
N PRO A 492 35.96 -15.24 -22.76
CA PRO A 492 37.09 -14.31 -22.91
C PRO A 492 38.45 -14.91 -22.54
N HIS A 493 38.46 -15.96 -21.73
CA HIS A 493 39.67 -16.58 -21.18
C HIS A 493 40.39 -17.52 -22.15
N LEU A 494 39.71 -18.04 -23.18
CA LEU A 494 40.26 -19.08 -24.06
C LEU A 494 41.54 -18.68 -24.78
N HIS A 495 41.71 -17.39 -25.07
CA HIS A 495 42.89 -16.84 -25.74
C HIS A 495 43.69 -15.89 -24.85
N GLY A 496 43.53 -15.97 -23.52
CA GLY A 496 44.31 -15.20 -22.56
C GLY A 496 43.66 -13.93 -22.01
N GLY A 497 42.43 -13.60 -22.42
CA GLY A 497 41.67 -12.49 -21.83
C GLY A 497 41.28 -12.77 -20.37
N PRO A 498 41.01 -11.75 -19.53
CA PRO A 498 40.62 -11.97 -18.14
C PRO A 498 39.32 -12.80 -17.99
N VAL A 499 39.25 -13.62 -16.94
CA VAL A 499 38.01 -14.33 -16.58
C VAL A 499 37.01 -13.30 -16.04
N HIS A 500 35.98 -13.00 -16.83
CA HIS A 500 34.95 -12.02 -16.46
C HIS A 500 33.85 -12.67 -15.59
N LEU A 501 33.62 -12.10 -14.40
CA LEU A 501 32.61 -12.49 -13.43
C LEU A 501 31.59 -11.34 -13.25
N ALA A 502 30.37 -11.52 -13.74
CA ALA A 502 29.30 -10.54 -13.60
C ALA A 502 28.43 -10.85 -12.38
N ASN A 503 28.19 -9.87 -11.52
CA ASN A 503 27.45 -10.05 -10.27
C ASN A 503 26.01 -9.52 -10.37
N VAL A 504 25.06 -10.30 -9.85
CA VAL A 504 23.62 -10.07 -9.88
C VAL A 504 23.02 -10.39 -8.51
N CYS A 505 21.90 -9.75 -8.19
CA CYS A 505 21.16 -10.00 -6.95
C CYS A 505 19.90 -10.84 -7.22
N ILE A 506 19.79 -12.00 -6.54
CA ILE A 506 18.53 -12.74 -6.41
C ILE A 506 17.75 -12.11 -5.25
N ASN A 507 16.56 -11.57 -5.51
CA ASN A 507 15.72 -11.02 -4.45
C ASN A 507 15.02 -12.13 -3.68
N GLN A 508 15.02 -12.03 -2.35
CA GLN A 508 14.40 -13.00 -1.46
C GLN A 508 13.77 -12.31 -0.27
N THR A 509 12.47 -12.00 -0.33
CA THR A 509 11.75 -11.40 0.80
C THR A 509 10.93 -12.42 1.58
N HIS A 510 10.81 -13.64 1.06
CA HIS A 510 10.10 -14.73 1.68
C HIS A 510 10.98 -15.97 1.69
N ASP A 511 11.22 -16.54 2.87
CA ASP A 511 11.87 -17.84 3.02
C ASP A 511 10.96 -18.73 3.86
N THR A 512 10.50 -19.83 3.28
CA THR A 512 9.66 -20.83 3.94
C THR A 512 10.45 -21.97 4.58
N LYS A 513 11.75 -22.11 4.28
CA LYS A 513 12.50 -23.34 4.57
C LYS A 513 13.81 -23.14 5.33
N GLN A 514 14.47 -21.98 5.25
CA GLN A 514 15.70 -21.76 6.02
C GLN A 514 15.42 -21.12 7.39
N LYS A 515 15.80 -21.85 8.44
CA LYS A 515 15.90 -21.33 9.79
C LYS A 515 17.16 -20.46 9.86
N LEU A 516 16.98 -19.16 10.12
CA LEU A 516 17.90 -18.28 10.87
C LEU A 516 19.20 -17.70 10.23
N PHE A 517 19.39 -17.60 8.90
CA PHE A 517 20.51 -16.77 8.38
C PHE A 517 20.04 -15.40 7.82
N ASN A 518 20.13 -14.36 8.65
CA ASN A 518 20.01 -12.92 8.30
C ASN A 518 18.87 -12.50 7.34
N ARG A 519 17.61 -12.52 7.83
CA ARG A 519 16.40 -12.10 7.09
C ARG A 519 16.42 -10.62 6.62
N ASP A 520 17.28 -9.78 7.20
CA ASP A 520 17.39 -8.35 6.85
C ASP A 520 17.98 -8.11 5.46
N ARG A 521 18.73 -9.08 4.92
CA ARG A 521 19.43 -8.92 3.63
C ARG A 521 18.47 -8.88 2.45
N ARG A 522 17.36 -9.62 2.55
CA ARG A 522 16.34 -9.81 1.51
C ARG A 522 16.91 -10.12 0.11
N SER A 523 18.11 -10.69 0.05
CA SER A 523 18.88 -10.90 -1.18
C SER A 523 19.90 -12.03 -1.03
N LEU A 524 20.21 -12.70 -2.14
CA LEU A 524 21.31 -13.65 -2.30
C LEU A 524 22.21 -13.22 -3.47
N PRO A 525 23.53 -13.50 -3.42
CA PRO A 525 24.43 -13.23 -4.53
C PRO A 525 24.24 -14.26 -5.65
N LEU A 526 24.29 -13.80 -6.89
CA LEU A 526 24.44 -14.64 -8.08
C LEU A 526 25.64 -14.13 -8.88
N THR A 527 26.64 -14.98 -9.07
CA THR A 527 27.80 -14.68 -9.93
C THR A 527 27.67 -15.47 -11.23
N ILE A 528 27.88 -14.80 -12.36
CA ILE A 528 27.86 -15.38 -13.69
C ILE A 528 29.28 -15.29 -14.27
N GLY A 529 29.86 -16.43 -14.59
CA GLY A 529 31.14 -16.58 -15.26
C GLY A 529 31.02 -16.95 -16.75
N PRO A 530 32.15 -17.14 -17.44
CA PRO A 530 32.19 -17.59 -18.83
C PRO A 530 31.49 -18.93 -19.06
N GLN A 531 31.09 -19.21 -20.30
CA GLN A 531 30.51 -20.49 -20.74
C GLN A 531 29.27 -20.94 -19.94
N GLY A 532 28.54 -19.99 -19.36
CA GLY A 532 27.34 -20.27 -18.56
C GLY A 532 27.61 -20.74 -17.13
N TRP A 533 28.85 -20.69 -16.62
CA TRP A 533 29.12 -20.99 -15.22
C TRP A 533 28.40 -20.00 -14.29
N MET A 534 27.71 -20.49 -13.27
CA MET A 534 26.94 -19.68 -12.34
C MET A 534 27.09 -20.18 -10.90
N GLN A 535 27.11 -19.25 -9.95
CA GLN A 535 27.15 -19.56 -8.52
C GLN A 535 26.10 -18.74 -7.78
N ALA A 536 25.06 -19.42 -7.27
CA ALA A 536 23.92 -18.80 -6.59
C ALA A 536 23.98 -19.06 -5.08
N GLY A 537 24.13 -18.02 -4.26
CA GLY A 537 24.28 -18.16 -2.81
C GLY A 537 25.46 -19.04 -2.41
N GLY A 538 25.41 -19.61 -1.21
CA GLY A 538 26.43 -20.56 -0.72
C GLY A 538 26.53 -21.88 -1.50
N ALA A 539 25.85 -22.03 -2.64
CA ALA A 539 25.97 -23.20 -3.50
C ALA A 539 27.32 -23.22 -4.26
N GLY A 540 27.67 -24.40 -4.78
CA GLY A 540 28.80 -24.59 -5.70
C GLY A 540 28.51 -24.00 -7.09
N TRP A 541 29.54 -23.95 -7.93
CA TRP A 541 29.42 -23.57 -9.33
C TRP A 541 28.64 -24.62 -10.12
N ALA A 542 27.68 -24.19 -10.92
CA ALA A 542 26.91 -25.01 -11.85
C ALA A 542 26.91 -24.36 -13.23
N GLN A 543 26.93 -25.17 -14.29
CA GLN A 543 26.94 -24.66 -15.66
C GLN A 543 25.51 -24.63 -16.21
N ALA A 544 25.08 -23.48 -16.69
CA ALA A 544 23.79 -23.34 -17.35
C ALA A 544 23.79 -24.06 -18.70
N HIS A 545 22.65 -24.60 -19.09
CA HIS A 545 22.44 -25.25 -20.39
C HIS A 545 20.98 -25.12 -20.83
N GLY A 546 20.71 -25.35 -22.12
CA GLY A 546 19.35 -25.32 -22.69
C GLY A 546 18.83 -23.91 -22.98
N ASP A 547 17.55 -23.85 -23.36
CA ASP A 547 16.90 -22.64 -23.90
C ASP A 547 16.67 -21.54 -22.84
N GLY A 548 16.74 -21.88 -21.54
CA GLY A 548 16.64 -20.91 -20.46
C GLY A 548 17.92 -20.06 -20.24
N ALA A 549 19.02 -20.35 -20.95
CA ALA A 549 20.28 -19.62 -20.80
C ALA A 549 20.21 -18.22 -21.42
N LEU A 550 20.47 -17.19 -20.60
CA LEU A 550 20.43 -15.79 -21.05
C LEU A 550 21.71 -15.41 -21.83
N THR A 551 21.63 -14.27 -22.54
CA THR A 551 22.78 -13.68 -23.25
C THR A 551 23.65 -12.82 -22.32
N LEU A 552 24.89 -12.54 -22.72
CA LEU A 552 25.78 -11.61 -22.02
C LEU A 552 25.08 -10.26 -21.82
N GLY A 553 24.47 -9.70 -22.87
CA GLY A 553 23.75 -8.43 -22.79
C GLY A 553 22.59 -8.45 -21.80
N ALA A 554 21.89 -9.58 -21.67
CA ALA A 554 20.85 -9.74 -20.64
C ALA A 554 21.46 -9.72 -19.24
N TRP A 555 22.54 -10.48 -18.98
CA TRP A 555 23.21 -10.47 -17.68
C TRP A 555 23.78 -9.08 -17.33
N THR A 556 24.37 -8.37 -18.28
CA THR A 556 24.85 -7.00 -18.10
C THR A 556 23.69 -6.05 -17.75
N ALA A 557 22.55 -6.15 -18.43
CA ALA A 557 21.37 -5.33 -18.14
C ALA A 557 20.74 -5.66 -16.78
N ILE A 558 20.65 -6.94 -16.41
CA ILE A 558 20.17 -7.38 -15.09
C ILE A 558 21.11 -6.85 -14.00
N SER A 559 22.43 -6.99 -14.19
CA SER A 559 23.44 -6.49 -13.26
C SER A 559 23.33 -4.98 -13.07
N GLY A 560 22.89 -4.22 -14.08
CA GLY A 560 22.64 -2.78 -14.02
C GLY A 560 21.19 -2.36 -13.72
N ALA A 561 20.31 -3.27 -13.30
CA ALA A 561 18.89 -2.96 -13.04
C ALA A 561 18.66 -2.23 -11.70
N ALA A 562 19.29 -1.06 -11.53
CA ALA A 562 19.36 -0.33 -10.26
C ALA A 562 18.00 0.15 -9.72
N PHE A 563 16.96 0.17 -10.56
CA PHE A 563 15.59 0.50 -10.16
C PHE A 563 14.63 -0.63 -10.51
N ALA A 564 14.21 -1.38 -9.51
CA ALA A 564 13.29 -2.49 -9.66
C ALA A 564 12.38 -2.62 -8.42
N PRO A 565 11.19 -3.26 -8.54
CA PRO A 565 10.36 -3.60 -7.38
C PRO A 565 11.10 -4.37 -6.27
N GLY A 566 12.07 -5.20 -6.64
CA GLY A 566 13.06 -5.81 -5.73
C GLY A 566 14.36 -5.02 -5.71
N LEU A 567 14.71 -4.48 -4.53
CA LEU A 567 15.90 -3.67 -4.27
C LEU A 567 16.78 -4.32 -3.16
N GLY A 568 16.77 -5.65 -3.07
CA GLY A 568 17.44 -6.39 -1.99
C GLY A 568 17.03 -5.89 -0.61
N ARG A 569 17.99 -5.46 0.23
CA ARG A 569 17.74 -4.95 1.59
C ARG A 569 16.78 -3.75 1.65
N LEU A 570 16.68 -2.97 0.57
CA LEU A 570 15.82 -1.79 0.48
C LEU A 570 14.40 -2.12 0.01
N THR A 571 14.10 -3.39 -0.28
CA THR A 571 12.77 -3.81 -0.76
C THR A 571 11.70 -3.51 0.30
N LYS A 572 10.74 -2.66 -0.03
CA LYS A 572 9.53 -2.39 0.76
C LYS A 572 8.31 -2.68 -0.11
N ARG A 573 7.30 -3.35 0.44
CA ARG A 573 6.12 -3.81 -0.32
C ARG A 573 5.40 -2.68 -1.04
N GLY A 574 5.25 -1.53 -0.41
CA GLY A 574 4.58 -0.40 -1.03
C GLY A 574 5.42 0.33 -2.07
N ILE A 575 6.74 0.39 -1.90
CA ILE A 575 7.63 0.92 -2.94
C ILE A 575 7.61 0.00 -4.16
N ALA A 576 7.60 -1.32 -3.94
CA ALA A 576 7.44 -2.31 -5.01
C ALA A 576 6.12 -2.08 -5.77
N ALA A 577 5.01 -1.87 -5.05
CA ALA A 577 3.71 -1.58 -5.64
C ALA A 577 3.76 -0.30 -6.47
N LEU A 578 4.31 0.79 -5.93
CA LEU A 578 4.47 2.05 -6.66
C LEU A 578 5.33 1.89 -7.91
N SER A 579 6.44 1.15 -7.83
CA SER A 579 7.30 0.89 -8.99
C SER A 579 6.56 0.11 -10.08
N VAL A 580 5.73 -0.87 -9.69
CA VAL A 580 4.90 -1.63 -10.63
C VAL A 580 3.82 -0.76 -11.26
N PHE A 581 3.06 0.01 -10.47
CA PHE A 581 2.06 0.95 -11.00
C PHE A 581 2.68 2.05 -11.85
N ALA A 582 3.89 2.50 -11.52
CA ALA A 582 4.63 3.45 -12.31
C ALA A 582 5.30 2.81 -13.54
N GLY A 583 5.18 1.50 -13.79
CA GLY A 583 5.87 0.82 -14.90
C GLY A 583 7.41 0.92 -14.84
N LEU A 584 7.97 1.34 -13.70
CA LEU A 584 9.40 1.53 -13.48
C LEU A 584 9.98 0.22 -12.96
N ARG A 585 10.20 -0.71 -13.89
CA ARG A 585 10.59 -2.08 -13.61
C ARG A 585 11.77 -2.48 -14.50
N LEU A 586 13.00 -2.44 -13.97
CA LEU A 586 14.19 -2.92 -14.67
C LEU A 586 14.60 -4.34 -14.28
N GLY A 587 14.03 -4.90 -13.20
CA GLY A 587 14.31 -6.27 -12.79
C GLY A 587 13.78 -7.30 -13.78
N TYR A 588 14.20 -8.55 -13.58
CA TYR A 588 13.97 -9.63 -14.53
C TYR A 588 13.52 -10.91 -13.81
N TRP A 589 12.41 -11.50 -14.25
CA TRP A 589 12.00 -12.83 -13.84
C TRP A 589 12.68 -13.89 -14.70
N TRP A 590 13.44 -14.78 -14.07
CA TRP A 590 14.15 -15.87 -14.73
C TRP A 590 13.74 -17.22 -14.17
N ASN A 591 13.40 -18.16 -15.05
CA ASN A 591 13.20 -19.55 -14.67
C ASN A 591 14.55 -20.27 -14.73
N SER A 592 15.20 -20.42 -13.59
CA SER A 592 16.54 -21.02 -13.51
C SER A 592 16.53 -22.51 -13.85
N ALA A 593 15.39 -23.21 -13.66
CA ALA A 593 15.27 -24.63 -13.98
C ALA A 593 15.33 -24.90 -15.50
N GLU A 594 14.79 -23.99 -16.33
CA GLU A 594 14.94 -24.07 -17.80
C GLU A 594 16.39 -23.93 -18.26
N ALA A 595 17.24 -23.35 -17.41
CA ALA A 595 18.68 -23.25 -17.63
C ALA A 595 19.50 -24.35 -16.94
N GLY A 596 18.86 -25.34 -16.31
CA GLY A 596 19.54 -26.40 -15.55
C GLY A 596 20.06 -25.96 -14.18
N ILE A 597 19.75 -24.74 -13.72
CA ILE A 597 20.23 -24.18 -12.45
C ILE A 597 19.12 -24.31 -11.39
N VAL A 598 19.28 -25.21 -10.43
CA VAL A 598 18.28 -25.43 -9.37
C VAL A 598 18.95 -25.51 -8.00
N GLN A 599 18.45 -24.75 -7.04
CA GLN A 599 18.91 -24.84 -5.66
C GLN A 599 18.28 -26.03 -4.92
N HIS A 600 19.04 -26.63 -4.01
CA HIS A 600 18.59 -27.79 -3.24
C HIS A 600 17.32 -27.45 -2.44
N GLY A 601 16.25 -28.25 -2.61
CA GLY A 601 14.97 -28.03 -1.93
C GLY A 601 14.06 -26.96 -2.54
N ALA A 602 14.44 -26.36 -3.68
CA ALA A 602 13.59 -25.43 -4.42
C ALA A 602 12.37 -26.12 -5.02
N ALA A 603 11.21 -25.45 -5.00
CA ALA A 603 10.03 -25.91 -5.71
C ALA A 603 10.24 -25.74 -7.22
N LEU A 604 10.34 -26.89 -7.92
CA LEU A 604 10.55 -26.97 -9.37
C LEU A 604 9.30 -26.66 -10.18
N HIS A 605 8.11 -27.03 -9.68
CA HIS A 605 6.85 -26.95 -10.42
C HIS A 605 5.76 -26.27 -9.59
N GLY A 606 5.48 -25.00 -9.89
CA GLY A 606 4.17 -24.42 -9.57
C GLY A 606 3.17 -24.79 -10.65
N SER A 607 1.87 -24.78 -10.35
CA SER A 607 0.84 -24.87 -11.40
C SER A 607 1.14 -23.82 -12.47
N PRO A 608 1.27 -24.18 -13.76
CA PRO A 608 1.53 -23.23 -14.83
C PRO A 608 0.32 -22.34 -15.12
N LEU A 609 -0.84 -22.67 -14.54
CA LEU A 609 -2.06 -21.91 -14.67
C LEU A 609 -1.91 -20.58 -13.91
N LEU A 610 -2.16 -19.46 -14.60
CA LEU A 610 -2.09 -18.10 -14.04
C LEU A 610 -0.69 -17.69 -13.54
N MET A 611 0.39 -18.30 -14.04
CA MET A 611 1.76 -17.98 -13.61
C MET A 611 2.09 -16.50 -13.83
N LYS A 612 1.79 -15.95 -15.01
CA LYS A 612 1.93 -14.52 -15.32
C LYS A 612 1.25 -13.65 -14.26
N THR A 613 -0.04 -13.84 -14.01
CA THR A 613 -0.83 -13.03 -13.07
C THR A 613 -0.32 -13.16 -11.63
N ARG A 614 0.02 -14.39 -11.21
CA ARG A 614 0.57 -14.65 -9.88
C ARG A 614 1.89 -13.92 -9.66
N PHE A 615 2.84 -14.05 -10.58
CA PHE A 615 4.17 -13.45 -10.44
C PHE A 615 4.14 -11.93 -10.60
N MET A 616 3.19 -11.40 -11.38
CA MET A 616 2.89 -9.97 -11.41
C MET A 616 2.46 -9.43 -10.04
N LEU A 617 1.58 -10.13 -9.34
CA LEU A 617 1.16 -9.77 -7.97
C LEU A 617 2.30 -9.93 -6.96
N LEU A 618 3.10 -11.00 -7.07
CA LEU A 618 4.29 -11.20 -6.24
C LEU A 618 5.27 -10.03 -6.38
N GLU A 619 5.52 -9.58 -7.60
CA GLU A 619 6.36 -8.40 -7.87
C GLU A 619 5.72 -7.11 -7.32
N CYS A 620 4.42 -6.91 -7.52
CA CYS A 620 3.67 -5.76 -6.99
C CYS A 620 3.76 -5.64 -5.47
N PHE A 621 3.69 -6.76 -4.75
CA PHE A 621 3.79 -6.76 -3.29
C PHE A 621 5.21 -6.99 -2.75
N GLY A 622 6.22 -6.99 -3.61
CA GLY A 622 7.62 -7.21 -3.24
C GLY A 622 7.84 -8.56 -2.54
N VAL A 623 7.12 -9.60 -2.95
CA VAL A 623 7.20 -10.96 -2.42
C VAL A 623 8.02 -11.82 -3.39
N PHE A 624 9.29 -12.05 -3.04
CA PHE A 624 10.24 -12.78 -3.87
C PHE A 624 10.63 -14.09 -3.17
N PRO A 625 10.35 -15.26 -3.78
CA PRO A 625 10.61 -16.57 -3.17
C PRO A 625 12.09 -16.90 -2.97
N GLY A 626 12.99 -16.29 -3.76
CA GLY A 626 14.43 -16.58 -3.74
C GLY A 626 14.74 -18.07 -3.84
N SER A 627 15.54 -18.58 -2.90
CA SER A 627 16.00 -19.97 -2.84
C SER A 627 14.92 -21.04 -2.77
N SER A 628 13.70 -20.67 -2.38
CA SER A 628 12.58 -21.60 -2.26
C SER A 628 11.90 -21.97 -3.60
N SER A 629 12.27 -21.32 -4.71
CA SER A 629 11.70 -21.55 -6.05
C SER A 629 12.78 -21.51 -7.13
N ALA A 630 12.52 -22.14 -8.28
CA ALA A 630 13.33 -21.97 -9.50
C ALA A 630 13.02 -20.67 -10.26
N ASN A 631 11.93 -19.98 -9.94
CA ASN A 631 11.58 -18.70 -10.57
C ASN A 631 12.17 -17.56 -9.74
N TRP A 632 13.30 -17.02 -10.20
CA TRP A 632 14.05 -15.97 -9.51
C TRP A 632 13.71 -14.60 -10.04
N TYR A 633 13.52 -13.65 -9.12
CA TYR A 633 13.48 -12.23 -9.47
C TYR A 633 14.87 -11.62 -9.29
N LEU A 634 15.46 -11.24 -10.42
CA LEU A 634 16.83 -10.75 -10.51
C LEU A 634 16.85 -9.23 -10.62
N SER A 635 17.82 -8.62 -9.97
CA SER A 635 18.05 -7.17 -10.00
C SER A 635 19.54 -6.85 -9.92
N ASP A 636 19.87 -5.55 -9.90
CA ASP A 636 21.25 -5.06 -9.80
C ASP A 636 22.05 -5.78 -8.72
N GLY A 637 23.27 -6.22 -9.06
CA GLY A 637 24.16 -6.88 -8.11
C GLY A 637 24.51 -6.00 -6.91
N GLY A 638 24.47 -4.67 -7.06
CA GLY A 638 24.67 -3.69 -6.02
C GLY A 638 23.60 -3.69 -4.92
N HIS A 639 22.41 -4.27 -5.17
CA HIS A 639 21.43 -4.53 -4.11
C HIS A 639 21.93 -5.60 -3.12
N PHE A 640 22.79 -6.51 -3.60
CA PHE A 640 23.65 -7.31 -2.76
C PHE A 640 24.87 -6.45 -2.41
N GLU A 641 25.91 -6.39 -3.25
CA GLU A 641 27.19 -5.77 -2.94
C GLU A 641 27.69 -5.00 -4.18
N ASN A 642 27.93 -3.68 -4.04
CA ASN A 642 28.09 -2.78 -5.18
C ASN A 642 29.54 -2.55 -5.62
N THR A 643 30.54 -2.96 -4.85
CA THR A 643 31.96 -2.82 -5.23
C THR A 643 32.40 -3.86 -6.27
N GLY A 644 31.73 -5.02 -6.33
CA GLY A 644 32.13 -6.14 -7.18
C GLY A 644 33.28 -6.97 -6.58
N ALA A 645 33.83 -6.58 -5.43
CA ALA A 645 34.91 -7.31 -4.78
C ALA A 645 34.43 -8.56 -4.03
N TYR A 646 33.12 -8.63 -3.74
CA TYR A 646 32.34 -9.84 -3.41
C TYR A 646 33.06 -11.15 -3.71
N THR A 647 33.00 -11.43 -4.99
CA THR A 647 33.39 -12.70 -5.59
C THR A 647 34.90 -12.87 -5.59
N LEU A 648 35.68 -11.80 -5.73
CA LEU A 648 37.14 -11.87 -5.69
C LEU A 648 37.66 -12.26 -4.30
N LEU A 649 37.01 -11.77 -3.24
CA LEU A 649 37.29 -12.19 -1.86
C LEU A 649 36.97 -13.67 -1.67
N ARG A 650 35.85 -14.14 -2.22
CA ARG A 650 35.46 -15.57 -2.17
C ARG A 650 36.48 -16.45 -2.89
N GLN A 651 37.13 -15.93 -3.94
CA GLN A 651 38.20 -16.64 -4.66
C GLN A 651 39.59 -16.47 -4.01
N GLU A 652 39.70 -15.77 -2.88
CA GLU A 652 40.93 -15.57 -2.11
C GLU A 652 42.09 -14.98 -2.95
N ALA A 653 41.76 -14.02 -3.81
CA ALA A 653 42.73 -13.32 -4.66
C ALA A 653 43.92 -12.74 -3.85
N ALA A 654 45.12 -12.74 -4.43
CA ALA A 654 46.30 -12.17 -3.76
C ALA A 654 46.25 -10.64 -3.71
N LEU A 655 45.78 -10.04 -4.80
CA LEU A 655 45.62 -8.60 -4.97
C LEU A 655 44.23 -8.35 -5.57
N ILE A 656 43.52 -7.36 -5.02
CA ILE A 656 42.25 -6.88 -5.53
C ILE A 656 42.35 -5.37 -5.74
N VAL A 657 42.19 -4.89 -6.97
CA VAL A 657 42.04 -3.45 -7.24
C VAL A 657 40.54 -3.15 -7.37
N ILE A 658 40.02 -2.25 -6.55
CA ILE A 658 38.59 -1.89 -6.54
C ILE A 658 38.43 -0.48 -7.07
N ALA A 659 37.73 -0.31 -8.20
CA ALA A 659 37.26 0.99 -8.66
C ALA A 659 35.92 1.32 -8.00
N ASP A 660 35.90 1.98 -6.84
CA ASP A 660 34.66 2.33 -6.10
C ASP A 660 33.98 3.59 -6.66
N CYS A 661 33.20 3.37 -7.71
CA CYS A 661 32.49 4.38 -8.47
C CYS A 661 31.07 4.64 -7.94
N GLY A 662 30.67 4.04 -6.81
CA GLY A 662 29.37 4.31 -6.17
C GLY A 662 29.23 5.79 -5.80
N ALA A 663 28.04 6.38 -6.02
CA ALA A 663 27.79 7.79 -5.74
C ALA A 663 27.80 8.03 -4.23
N ASP A 664 28.78 8.81 -3.78
CA ASP A 664 29.04 9.06 -2.38
C ASP A 664 29.52 10.50 -2.16
N PRO A 665 28.63 11.50 -2.30
CA PRO A 665 28.99 12.91 -2.23
C PRO A 665 29.59 13.34 -0.89
N ASP A 666 29.28 12.59 0.18
CA ASP A 666 29.77 12.84 1.53
C ASP A 666 30.98 11.95 1.90
N TYR A 667 31.47 11.10 0.99
CA TYR A 667 32.54 10.12 1.23
C TYR A 667 32.31 9.28 2.51
N ARG A 668 31.12 8.70 2.64
CA ARG A 668 30.73 7.82 3.77
C ARG A 668 31.20 6.38 3.59
N PHE A 669 31.55 5.99 2.37
CA PHE A 669 31.99 4.64 1.99
C PHE A 669 30.99 3.53 2.36
N CYS A 670 29.69 3.79 2.21
CA CYS A 670 28.64 2.84 2.60
C CYS A 670 28.70 1.50 1.83
N ASP A 671 29.09 1.53 0.55
CA ASP A 671 29.24 0.30 -0.25
C ASP A 671 30.39 -0.58 0.26
N LEU A 672 31.49 0.07 0.65
CA LEU A 672 32.64 -0.59 1.26
C LEU A 672 32.32 -1.15 2.66
N GLU A 673 31.55 -0.43 3.48
CA GLU A 673 31.07 -0.93 4.78
C GLU A 673 30.24 -2.22 4.61
N VAL A 674 29.38 -2.25 3.58
CA VAL A 674 28.59 -3.43 3.22
C VAL A 674 29.50 -4.59 2.80
N LEU A 675 30.52 -4.34 1.99
CA LEU A 675 31.52 -5.34 1.60
C LEU A 675 32.24 -5.93 2.83
N ILE A 676 32.81 -5.09 3.70
CA ILE A 676 33.56 -5.53 4.89
C ILE A 676 32.69 -6.40 5.79
N ARG A 677 31.45 -5.98 6.05
CA ARG A 677 30.52 -6.72 6.90
C ARG A 677 30.19 -8.09 6.31
N ARG A 678 30.03 -8.18 5.00
CA ARG A 678 29.72 -9.44 4.31
C ARG A 678 30.92 -10.35 4.18
N ALA A 679 32.09 -9.81 3.88
CA ALA A 679 33.34 -10.56 3.89
C ALA A 679 33.53 -11.28 5.23
N ARG A 680 33.28 -10.59 6.34
CA ARG A 680 33.37 -11.17 7.68
C ARG A 680 32.30 -12.23 7.96
N ILE A 681 31.04 -11.95 7.66
CA ILE A 681 29.92 -12.84 8.01
C ILE A 681 29.84 -14.07 7.08
N ASP A 682 30.05 -13.89 5.78
CA ASP A 682 29.77 -14.91 4.78
C ASP A 682 31.03 -15.68 4.36
N LEU A 683 32.19 -15.02 4.36
CA LEU A 683 33.45 -15.59 3.85
C LEU A 683 34.49 -15.80 4.96
N ASN A 684 34.18 -15.42 6.21
CA ASN A 684 35.14 -15.38 7.31
C ASN A 684 36.46 -14.67 6.92
N ALA A 685 36.33 -13.59 6.15
CA ALA A 685 37.45 -12.77 5.67
C ALA A 685 37.46 -11.42 6.40
N GLU A 686 38.60 -11.06 7.00
CA GLU A 686 38.78 -9.83 7.76
C GLU A 686 39.54 -8.80 6.92
N ILE A 687 38.97 -7.61 6.76
CA ILE A 687 39.56 -6.50 6.00
C ILE A 687 39.99 -5.41 6.97
N THR A 688 41.27 -5.04 6.93
CA THR A 688 41.88 -4.02 7.78
C THR A 688 42.49 -2.93 6.90
N PHE A 689 42.03 -1.69 7.04
CA PHE A 689 42.59 -0.55 6.32
C PHE A 689 43.95 -0.15 6.87
N MET A 690 44.82 0.29 5.96
CA MET A 690 46.20 0.63 6.24
C MET A 690 46.43 2.10 5.85
N LYS A 691 47.27 2.79 6.61
CA LYS A 691 47.75 4.15 6.29
C LYS A 691 49.27 4.16 6.03
N PRO A 692 49.77 5.07 5.18
CA PRO A 692 51.20 5.25 4.96
C PRO A 692 51.95 5.48 6.29
N ARG A 693 53.10 4.80 6.47
CA ARG A 693 53.97 5.04 7.62
C ARG A 693 54.61 6.44 7.50
N PRO A 694 54.58 7.28 8.56
CA PRO A 694 55.31 8.54 8.57
C PRO A 694 56.82 8.31 8.34
N GLY A 695 57.42 9.04 7.40
CA GLY A 695 58.85 8.93 7.09
C GLY A 695 59.23 7.68 6.28
N GLY A 696 58.26 6.97 5.67
CA GLY A 696 58.56 5.93 4.70
C GLY A 696 59.19 6.51 3.43
N ASP A 697 60.25 5.87 2.93
CA ASP A 697 60.94 6.23 1.69
C ASP A 697 60.48 5.31 0.55
N TRP A 698 59.36 5.67 -0.07
CA TRP A 698 58.82 4.99 -1.26
C TRP A 698 58.11 6.02 -2.14
N THR A 699 58.52 6.09 -3.39
CA THR A 699 58.06 7.07 -4.39
C THR A 699 56.53 7.11 -4.54
N HIS A 700 55.86 5.97 -4.34
CA HIS A 700 54.40 5.85 -4.48
C HIS A 700 53.61 6.12 -3.18
N LEU A 701 54.25 6.31 -2.02
CA LEU A 701 53.56 6.56 -0.74
C LEU A 701 52.59 7.74 -0.81
N GLY A 702 52.95 8.81 -1.54
CA GLY A 702 52.13 10.02 -1.67
C GLY A 702 50.79 9.82 -2.39
N ALA A 703 50.61 8.72 -3.12
CA ALA A 703 49.34 8.39 -3.75
C ALA A 703 48.36 7.69 -2.79
N PHE A 704 48.87 7.12 -1.70
CA PHE A 704 48.10 6.40 -0.70
C PHE A 704 47.72 7.30 0.49
N GLY A 705 46.57 7.05 1.09
CA GLY A 705 46.13 7.73 2.31
C GLY A 705 45.08 6.93 3.08
N SER A 706 44.66 7.47 4.22
CA SER A 706 43.48 6.98 4.93
C SER A 706 42.20 7.28 4.15
N LEU A 707 41.09 6.64 4.54
CA LEU A 707 39.78 6.97 3.94
C LEU A 707 39.38 8.43 4.15
N ASN A 708 39.89 9.08 5.21
CA ASN A 708 39.66 10.51 5.45
C ASN A 708 40.48 11.39 4.51
N ASP A 709 41.69 10.96 4.14
CA ASP A 709 42.53 11.69 3.18
C ASP A 709 41.89 11.64 1.79
N LEU A 710 41.29 10.51 1.39
CA LEU A 710 40.55 10.39 0.12
C LEU A 710 39.33 11.33 0.02
N ALA A 711 38.75 11.71 1.17
CA ALA A 711 37.62 12.63 1.26
C ALA A 711 38.05 14.12 1.32
N SER A 712 39.34 14.38 1.52
CA SER A 712 39.87 15.74 1.69
C SER A 712 40.20 16.37 0.33
N THR A 713 39.75 17.61 0.12
CA THR A 713 40.09 18.40 -1.07
C THR A 713 41.52 18.93 -1.06
N GLN A 714 42.21 18.82 0.07
CA GLN A 714 43.61 19.26 0.24
C GLN A 714 44.61 18.10 0.14
N SER A 715 44.12 16.86 0.06
CA SER A 715 44.97 15.68 -0.05
C SER A 715 45.33 15.36 -1.49
N GLN A 716 46.50 14.74 -1.68
CA GLN A 716 46.91 14.15 -2.95
C GLN A 716 46.57 12.66 -3.04
N ALA A 717 46.07 12.06 -1.96
CA ALA A 717 45.74 10.65 -1.91
C ALA A 717 44.50 10.34 -2.75
N CYS A 718 44.66 9.42 -3.70
CA CYS A 718 43.58 8.88 -4.52
C CYS A 718 43.42 7.36 -4.35
N LEU A 719 44.34 6.73 -3.62
CA LEU A 719 44.37 5.29 -3.35
C LEU A 719 44.30 5.03 -1.83
N ALA A 720 43.58 4.00 -1.42
CA ALA A 720 43.68 3.46 -0.07
C ALA A 720 44.09 1.99 -0.12
N LEU A 721 44.88 1.54 0.86
CA LEU A 721 45.32 0.15 0.97
C LEU A 721 44.56 -0.53 2.11
N ALA A 722 44.13 -1.78 1.89
CA ALA A 722 43.65 -2.63 2.97
C ALA A 722 44.25 -4.04 2.85
N GLN A 723 44.57 -4.63 3.99
CA GLN A 723 44.98 -6.02 4.08
C GLN A 723 43.75 -6.90 4.34
N VAL A 724 43.71 -8.07 3.70
CA VAL A 724 42.68 -9.08 3.90
C VAL A 724 43.30 -10.33 4.51
N ARG A 725 42.67 -10.88 5.54
CA ARG A 725 42.97 -12.22 6.06
C ARG A 725 41.82 -13.15 5.69
N TYR A 726 42.08 -14.13 4.84
CA TYR A 726 41.08 -15.09 4.35
C TYR A 726 40.87 -16.24 5.34
N ALA A 727 39.76 -16.97 5.16
CA ALA A 727 39.41 -18.13 5.99
C ALA A 727 40.46 -19.25 5.93
N SER A 728 41.14 -19.42 4.79
CA SER A 728 42.26 -20.35 4.62
C SER A 728 43.51 -20.00 5.42
N GLY A 729 43.56 -18.82 6.05
CA GLY A 729 44.75 -18.26 6.69
C GLY A 729 45.66 -17.49 5.72
N ALA A 730 45.39 -17.52 4.41
CA ALA A 730 46.11 -16.73 3.44
C ALA A 730 45.84 -15.22 3.61
N THR A 731 46.83 -14.39 3.27
CA THR A 731 46.71 -12.93 3.27
C THR A 731 46.54 -12.41 1.84
N GLY A 732 45.73 -11.37 1.66
CA GLY A 732 45.56 -10.66 0.39
C GLY A 732 45.59 -9.15 0.61
N GLN A 733 45.60 -8.39 -0.49
CA GLN A 733 45.68 -6.93 -0.45
C GLN A 733 44.59 -6.33 -1.33
N ILE A 734 44.02 -5.22 -0.89
CA ILE A 734 43.02 -4.44 -1.61
C ILE A 734 43.60 -3.05 -1.85
N VAL A 735 43.67 -2.64 -3.12
CA VAL A 735 43.90 -1.24 -3.51
C VAL A 735 42.56 -0.64 -3.89
N LEU A 736 42.05 0.27 -3.07
CA LEU A 736 40.83 1.00 -3.32
C LEU A 736 41.13 2.26 -4.14
N VAL A 737 40.50 2.36 -5.30
CA VAL A 737 40.51 3.51 -6.20
C VAL A 737 39.17 4.22 -6.06
N LYS A 738 39.15 5.38 -5.37
CA LYS A 738 37.94 6.19 -5.20
C LYS A 738 37.99 7.39 -6.13
N PRO A 739 36.94 7.67 -6.95
CA PRO A 739 36.86 8.92 -7.68
C PRO A 739 36.87 10.10 -6.71
N ASN A 740 37.94 10.89 -6.75
CA ASN A 740 38.09 12.12 -5.99
C ASN A 740 38.83 13.16 -6.82
N VAL A 741 38.67 14.44 -6.44
CA VAL A 741 39.43 15.53 -7.06
C VAL A 741 40.65 15.76 -6.17
N SER A 742 41.77 15.12 -6.48
CA SER A 742 43.05 15.39 -5.80
C SER A 742 43.64 16.71 -6.30
N ALA A 743 44.54 17.31 -5.52
CA ALA A 743 45.07 18.64 -5.84
C ALA A 743 46.05 18.68 -7.04
N ALA A 744 46.39 17.54 -7.65
CA ALA A 744 47.28 17.42 -8.81
C ALA A 744 46.56 16.94 -10.09
N LEU A 745 45.29 17.32 -10.30
CA LEU A 745 44.54 16.98 -11.51
C LEU A 745 44.70 18.02 -12.63
N PRO A 746 44.53 17.60 -13.91
CA PRO A 746 44.45 18.50 -15.06
C PRO A 746 43.46 19.66 -14.91
N VAL A 747 43.78 20.79 -15.55
CA VAL A 747 43.03 22.06 -15.43
C VAL A 747 41.57 21.94 -15.88
N ASP A 748 41.29 21.12 -16.90
CA ASP A 748 39.94 20.86 -17.40
C ASP A 748 39.06 20.17 -16.34
N LEU A 749 39.58 19.17 -15.60
CA LEU A 749 38.86 18.52 -14.51
C LEU A 749 38.60 19.45 -13.32
N VAL A 750 39.57 20.32 -13.00
CA VAL A 750 39.42 21.33 -11.95
C VAL A 750 38.33 22.34 -12.33
N ASN A 751 38.33 22.83 -13.57
CA ASN A 751 37.31 23.73 -14.08
C ASN A 751 35.93 23.06 -14.16
N PHE A 752 35.88 21.78 -14.57
CA PHE A 752 34.64 21.02 -14.61
C PHE A 752 34.04 20.83 -13.21
N LYS A 753 34.87 20.54 -12.19
CA LYS A 753 34.46 20.49 -10.78
C LYS A 753 33.91 21.82 -10.29
N ALA A 754 34.54 22.93 -10.66
CA ALA A 754 34.09 24.27 -10.29
C ALA A 754 32.71 24.59 -10.90
N ALA A 755 32.48 24.18 -12.16
CA ALA A 755 31.17 24.33 -12.82
C ALA A 755 30.12 23.32 -12.34
N ASN A 756 30.54 22.13 -11.89
CA ASN A 756 29.68 21.02 -11.47
C ASN A 756 30.05 20.55 -10.05
N PRO A 757 29.53 21.18 -8.99
CA PRO A 757 29.94 20.91 -7.61
C PRO A 757 29.77 19.45 -7.14
N LEU A 758 28.85 18.70 -7.75
CA LEU A 758 28.63 17.29 -7.44
C LEU A 758 29.67 16.35 -8.07
N PHE A 759 30.42 16.77 -9.10
CA PHE A 759 31.50 15.94 -9.68
C PHE A 759 32.58 15.64 -8.62
N PRO A 760 33.20 14.44 -8.57
CA PRO A 760 32.92 13.23 -9.33
C PRO A 760 31.87 12.32 -8.67
N GLN A 761 31.08 12.82 -7.73
CA GLN A 761 30.06 12.09 -6.96
C GLN A 761 28.62 12.39 -7.41
N GLN A 762 28.40 12.69 -8.69
CA GLN A 762 27.05 12.91 -9.25
C GLN A 762 26.15 11.68 -9.02
N PRO A 763 24.83 11.84 -8.82
CA PRO A 763 23.94 10.74 -8.45
C PRO A 763 23.79 9.70 -9.56
N THR A 764 23.75 8.42 -9.19
CA THR A 764 23.59 7.29 -10.13
C THR A 764 22.26 7.29 -10.90
N THR A 765 21.26 8.07 -10.47
CA THR A 765 20.00 8.23 -11.23
C THR A 765 20.18 9.02 -12.52
N ASP A 766 21.27 9.77 -12.68
CA ASP A 766 21.60 10.41 -13.94
C ASP A 766 22.27 9.41 -14.89
N GLN A 767 21.54 9.02 -15.92
CA GLN A 767 22.00 8.11 -16.97
C GLN A 767 22.16 8.82 -18.33
N PHE A 768 22.00 10.14 -18.37
CA PHE A 768 21.96 10.93 -19.61
C PHE A 768 23.19 11.82 -19.73
N PHE A 769 24.38 11.22 -19.56
CA PHE A 769 25.64 11.95 -19.65
C PHE A 769 25.75 12.70 -20.97
N ASP A 770 26.05 14.00 -20.88
CA ASP A 770 26.52 14.76 -22.03
C ASP A 770 28.00 14.49 -22.29
N GLU A 771 28.51 15.07 -23.38
CA GLU A 771 29.89 14.88 -23.81
C GLU A 771 30.90 15.36 -22.75
N ALA A 772 30.65 16.50 -22.13
CA ALA A 772 31.55 17.08 -21.13
C ALA A 772 31.60 16.21 -19.85
N GLN A 773 30.45 15.72 -19.39
CA GLN A 773 30.38 14.78 -18.27
C GLN A 773 31.09 13.47 -18.59
N TRP A 774 30.84 12.91 -19.77
CA TRP A 774 31.47 11.66 -20.19
C TRP A 774 33.00 11.79 -20.24
N GLU A 775 33.50 12.81 -20.94
CA GLU A 775 34.95 13.01 -21.09
C GLU A 775 35.62 13.31 -19.74
N SER A 776 34.98 14.09 -18.86
CA SER A 776 35.54 14.39 -17.53
C SER A 776 35.66 13.15 -16.64
N TYR A 777 34.67 12.25 -16.64
CA TYR A 777 34.77 10.99 -15.89
C TYR A 777 35.80 10.03 -16.48
N PHE A 778 35.87 9.96 -17.82
CA PHE A 778 36.86 9.14 -18.52
C PHE A 778 38.29 9.63 -18.22
N ARG A 779 38.52 10.94 -18.33
CA ARG A 779 39.81 11.58 -18.01
C ARG A 779 40.19 11.40 -16.55
N LEU A 780 39.26 11.57 -15.62
CA LEU A 780 39.53 11.33 -14.20
C LEU A 780 39.95 9.89 -13.91
N GLY A 781 39.25 8.91 -14.50
CA GLY A 781 39.60 7.50 -14.37
C GLY A 781 40.99 7.19 -14.95
N ALA A 782 41.31 7.78 -16.10
CA ALA A 782 42.63 7.65 -16.71
C ALA A 782 43.72 8.26 -15.81
N GLU A 783 43.52 9.47 -15.31
CA GLU A 783 44.50 10.18 -14.48
C GLU A 783 44.80 9.43 -13.18
N ILE A 784 43.77 9.00 -12.44
CA ILE A 784 43.97 8.20 -11.23
C ILE A 784 44.62 6.85 -11.57
N GLY A 785 44.21 6.24 -12.68
CA GLY A 785 44.82 5.00 -13.16
C GLY A 785 46.30 5.10 -13.47
N THR A 786 46.84 6.29 -13.75
CA THR A 786 48.29 6.46 -13.96
C THR A 786 49.12 6.14 -12.71
N ARG A 787 48.51 6.21 -11.52
CA ARG A 787 49.14 5.90 -10.24
C ARG A 787 49.23 4.40 -9.96
N LEU A 788 48.56 3.56 -10.76
CA LEU A 788 48.57 2.10 -10.61
C LEU A 788 49.76 1.47 -11.34
N GLU A 789 50.99 1.80 -10.94
CA GLU A 789 52.21 1.28 -11.58
C GLU A 789 52.48 -0.20 -11.26
N GLY A 790 53.20 -0.90 -12.13
CA GLY A 790 53.25 -2.37 -12.12
C GLY A 790 54.14 -2.87 -11.00
N GLU A 791 55.28 -2.22 -10.85
CA GLU A 791 56.17 -2.37 -9.70
C GLU A 791 55.42 -2.09 -8.39
N MET A 792 54.61 -1.03 -8.37
CA MET A 792 53.79 -0.68 -7.20
C MET A 792 52.80 -1.80 -6.86
N LEU A 793 52.03 -2.29 -7.83
CA LEU A 793 51.05 -3.36 -7.63
C LEU A 793 51.71 -4.68 -7.20
N ALA A 794 52.86 -5.03 -7.80
CA ALA A 794 53.62 -6.21 -7.44
C ALA A 794 54.16 -6.14 -6.00
N GLN A 795 54.69 -4.98 -5.59
CA GLN A 795 55.19 -4.74 -4.25
C GLN A 795 54.06 -4.71 -3.21
N VAL A 796 52.91 -4.13 -3.56
CA VAL A 796 51.69 -4.22 -2.74
C VAL A 796 51.23 -5.65 -2.62
N ALA A 797 51.16 -6.44 -3.70
CA ALA A 797 50.77 -7.85 -3.66
C ALA A 797 51.67 -8.69 -2.76
N ALA A 798 52.96 -8.35 -2.64
CA ALA A 798 53.92 -8.94 -1.71
C ALA A 798 53.74 -8.48 -0.25
N GLY A 799 52.82 -7.54 0.02
CA GLY A 799 52.44 -7.06 1.34
C GLY A 799 53.05 -5.72 1.76
N ALA A 800 53.87 -5.09 0.91
CA ALA A 800 54.52 -3.79 1.18
C ALA A 800 55.13 -3.68 2.60
N PRO A 801 56.03 -4.61 2.99
CA PRO A 801 56.48 -4.73 4.37
C PRO A 801 57.17 -3.47 4.86
N GLY A 802 56.76 -2.97 6.03
CA GLY A 802 57.37 -1.80 6.67
C GLY A 802 56.94 -0.43 6.11
N MET A 803 56.13 -0.38 5.04
CA MET A 803 55.68 0.88 4.42
C MET A 803 54.33 1.39 4.95
N PHE A 804 53.50 0.48 5.46
CA PHE A 804 52.16 0.79 5.94
C PHE A 804 51.95 0.35 7.38
N VAL A 805 51.04 1.02 8.08
CA VAL A 805 50.58 0.66 9.42
C VAL A 805 49.05 0.59 9.44
N PRO A 806 48.43 -0.22 10.33
CA PRO A 806 46.98 -0.23 10.47
C PRO A 806 46.44 1.19 10.72
N ASP A 807 45.35 1.53 10.03
CA ASP A 807 44.67 2.80 10.23
C ASP A 807 43.90 2.77 11.56
N ASP A 808 44.31 3.63 12.50
CA ASP A 808 43.69 3.82 13.82
C ASP A 808 42.54 4.85 13.79
N GLY A 809 42.22 5.40 12.62
CA GLY A 809 41.20 6.43 12.42
C GLY A 809 41.62 7.84 12.86
N GLN A 810 42.88 8.03 13.28
CA GLN A 810 43.44 9.34 13.63
C GLN A 810 44.00 10.03 12.37
N PRO A 811 43.76 11.35 12.17
CA PRO A 811 44.32 12.07 11.04
C PRO A 811 45.86 12.07 11.10
N GLN A 812 46.50 11.93 9.94
CA GLN A 812 47.95 12.09 9.84
C GLN A 812 48.32 13.52 10.24
N GLN A 813 49.24 13.68 11.19
CA GLN A 813 49.83 14.99 11.47
C GLN A 813 50.64 15.40 10.25
N VAL A 814 50.10 16.34 9.46
CA VAL A 814 50.85 16.97 8.37
C VAL A 814 52.05 17.66 9.02
N ALA A 815 53.26 17.20 8.67
CA ALA A 815 54.50 17.84 9.09
C ALA A 815 54.45 19.31 8.62
N LYS A 816 54.27 20.24 9.57
CA LYS A 816 54.47 21.66 9.30
C LYS A 816 55.93 21.82 8.90
N ALA A 817 56.16 22.17 7.64
CA ALA A 817 57.42 22.70 7.19
C ALA A 817 57.80 23.88 8.12
N THR A 818 58.98 23.77 8.71
CA THR A 818 59.63 24.76 9.55
C THR A 818 59.77 26.09 8.81
N THR A 819 58.93 27.06 9.16
CA THR A 819 59.27 28.48 9.06
C THR A 819 59.38 29.03 10.47
N GLN A 820 60.62 29.28 10.90
CA GLN A 820 60.94 30.08 12.08
C GLN A 820 60.37 31.48 11.90
N GLY A 821 59.59 31.94 12.87
CA GLY A 821 59.07 33.30 12.99
C GLY A 821 58.46 33.49 14.39
N ASP A 822 58.79 34.62 15.00
CA ASP A 822 58.81 34.91 16.44
C ASP A 822 57.50 34.70 17.24
N PRO A 823 57.58 34.41 18.55
CA PRO A 823 56.42 34.14 19.39
C PRO A 823 55.95 35.41 20.11
N GLU A 824 55.25 36.32 19.43
CA GLU A 824 54.55 37.42 20.12
C GLU A 824 53.35 37.96 19.31
N SER A 825 52.25 37.20 19.32
CA SER A 825 50.86 37.70 19.11
C SER A 825 49.88 36.53 19.22
N LEU A 826 49.53 36.15 20.45
CA LEU A 826 48.51 35.15 20.71
C LEU A 826 47.13 35.83 20.80
N ASP A 827 46.44 35.85 19.66
CA ASP A 827 45.02 36.22 19.60
C ASP A 827 44.12 35.18 20.28
N LYS A 828 43.10 35.69 20.97
CA LYS A 828 42.11 34.97 21.78
C LYS A 828 41.19 34.02 21.00
N ASP A 829 41.33 33.93 19.68
CA ASP A 829 40.56 33.00 18.83
C ASP A 829 41.16 31.57 18.77
N SER A 830 42.31 31.36 19.40
CA SER A 830 42.98 30.06 19.44
C SER A 830 42.43 29.09 20.50
N ALA A 831 41.74 29.60 21.53
CA ALA A 831 41.16 28.75 22.60
C ALA A 831 39.85 28.07 22.18
N THR A 832 39.03 28.73 21.36
CA THR A 832 37.81 28.16 20.75
C THR A 832 38.13 27.17 19.63
N ALA A 833 39.24 27.36 18.90
CA ALA A 833 39.75 26.39 17.93
C ALA A 833 40.34 25.13 18.59
N ALA A 834 40.99 25.27 19.75
CA ALA A 834 41.53 24.15 20.53
C ALA A 834 40.43 23.30 21.20
N ALA A 835 39.35 23.93 21.70
CA ALA A 835 38.21 23.22 22.29
C ALA A 835 37.37 22.45 21.25
N ALA A 836 37.32 22.91 20.00
CA ALA A 836 36.71 22.16 18.89
C ALA A 836 37.57 20.97 18.41
N GLY A 837 38.83 20.89 18.85
CA GLY A 837 39.77 19.82 18.53
C GLY A 837 39.63 18.54 19.37
N SER A 838 38.84 18.56 20.45
CA SER A 838 38.76 17.43 21.40
C SER A 838 37.58 16.48 21.18
N MET A 839 36.68 16.78 20.23
CA MET A 839 35.64 15.82 19.82
C MET A 839 36.12 15.06 18.58
N SER A 840 36.19 13.74 18.68
CA SER A 840 36.44 12.83 17.55
C SER A 840 35.56 13.27 16.37
N ARG A 841 36.18 13.70 15.27
CA ARG A 841 35.49 14.23 14.07
C ARG A 841 34.57 13.19 13.41
N LEU A 842 34.61 11.94 13.87
CA LEU A 842 33.61 10.91 13.56
C LEU A 842 32.23 11.24 14.16
N GLN A 843 32.18 11.83 15.36
CA GLN A 843 30.96 12.34 15.99
C GLN A 843 30.46 13.63 15.33
N ALA A 844 31.36 14.46 14.78
CA ALA A 844 30.98 15.64 14.00
C ALA A 844 30.27 15.28 12.67
N ARG A 845 30.62 14.14 12.04
CA ARG A 845 29.89 13.58 10.87
C ARG A 845 28.44 13.18 11.21
N VAL A 846 28.18 12.77 12.46
CA VAL A 846 26.83 12.40 12.93
C VAL A 846 26.02 13.65 13.32
N MET A 847 26.67 14.67 13.88
CA MET A 847 25.99 15.86 14.43
C MET A 847 25.74 16.98 13.40
N ARG A 848 26.53 17.11 12.32
CA ARG A 848 26.22 18.05 11.22
C ARG A 848 24.93 17.72 10.46
N ALA A 849 24.37 16.52 10.68
CA ALA A 849 23.08 16.10 10.12
C ALA A 849 21.86 16.85 10.70
N GLY A 850 22.03 17.63 11.77
CA GLY A 850 20.93 18.32 12.47
C GLY A 850 20.67 19.77 12.06
N ALA A 851 21.56 20.43 11.33
CA ALA A 851 21.51 21.90 11.21
C ALA A 851 21.93 22.43 9.83
N VAL A 852 21.18 22.07 8.78
CA VAL A 852 20.99 22.93 7.61
C VAL A 852 19.55 22.74 7.13
N THR A 853 18.68 23.60 7.63
CA THR A 853 17.32 23.81 7.14
C THR A 853 17.37 24.61 5.84
N ALA A 854 16.91 24.02 4.75
CA ALA A 854 16.48 24.73 3.54
C ALA A 854 15.43 23.83 2.86
N SER A 855 14.14 24.13 3.02
CA SER A 855 13.35 25.00 2.14
C SER A 855 13.24 24.46 0.70
N VAL A 856 12.01 24.54 0.19
CA VAL A 856 11.53 24.11 -1.14
C VAL A 856 11.03 22.66 -1.19
N GLY A 857 9.70 22.56 -1.28
CA GLY A 857 8.92 21.33 -1.40
C GLY A 857 7.42 21.53 -1.15
N ILE A 858 7.01 22.73 -0.72
CA ILE A 858 5.59 23.05 -0.53
C ILE A 858 4.92 23.38 -1.88
N GLY A 859 5.63 23.86 -2.90
CA GLY A 859 5.04 24.31 -4.16
C GLY A 859 4.36 23.20 -4.99
N THR A 860 4.96 22.02 -5.10
CA THR A 860 4.39 20.91 -5.89
C THR A 860 3.30 20.15 -5.13
N ALA A 861 3.47 19.93 -3.82
CA ALA A 861 2.41 19.39 -2.96
C ALA A 861 1.21 20.35 -2.84
N ALA A 862 1.46 21.67 -2.80
CA ALA A 862 0.40 22.67 -2.82
C ALA A 862 -0.34 22.70 -4.16
N THR A 863 0.32 22.49 -5.30
CA THR A 863 -0.37 22.48 -6.60
C THR A 863 -1.33 21.28 -6.72
N PHE A 864 -0.95 20.10 -6.23
CA PHE A 864 -1.85 18.93 -6.18
C PHE A 864 -2.91 19.03 -5.09
N ALA A 865 -2.57 19.59 -3.92
CA ALA A 865 -3.55 19.88 -2.88
C ALA A 865 -4.58 20.93 -3.34
N VAL A 866 -4.15 21.93 -4.13
CA VAL A 866 -5.02 22.95 -4.73
C VAL A 866 -5.92 22.34 -5.79
N ALA A 867 -5.44 21.45 -6.67
CA ALA A 867 -6.30 20.76 -7.65
C ALA A 867 -7.31 19.81 -6.98
N ALA A 868 -6.89 19.06 -5.96
CA ALA A 868 -7.79 18.20 -5.17
C ALA A 868 -8.78 19.03 -4.34
N TRP A 869 -8.34 20.15 -3.77
CA TRP A 869 -9.19 21.10 -3.04
C TRP A 869 -10.19 21.77 -3.98
N GLN A 870 -9.78 22.23 -5.17
CA GLN A 870 -10.65 22.81 -6.19
C GLN A 870 -11.70 21.80 -6.69
N GLY A 871 -11.34 20.52 -6.83
CA GLY A 871 -12.31 19.46 -7.14
C GLY A 871 -13.35 19.27 -6.03
N ILE A 872 -12.92 19.21 -4.77
CA ILE A 872 -13.81 19.08 -3.60
C ILE A 872 -14.67 20.33 -3.41
N ASP A 873 -14.11 21.52 -3.64
CA ASP A 873 -14.78 22.80 -3.47
C ASP A 873 -15.81 23.05 -4.58
N SER A 874 -15.50 22.67 -5.84
CA SER A 874 -16.47 22.68 -6.94
C SER A 874 -17.66 21.75 -6.68
N TRP A 875 -17.41 20.56 -6.12
CA TRP A 875 -18.47 19.62 -5.73
C TRP A 875 -19.33 20.16 -4.58
N ARG A 876 -18.71 20.78 -3.57
CA ARG A 876 -19.42 21.43 -2.46
C ARG A 876 -20.27 22.61 -2.94
N ALA A 877 -19.73 23.44 -3.83
CA ALA A 877 -20.42 24.58 -4.42
C ALA A 877 -21.63 24.13 -5.24
N GLN A 878 -21.46 23.09 -6.09
CA GLN A 878 -22.55 22.53 -6.88
C GLN A 878 -23.67 21.97 -5.97
N ARG A 879 -23.33 21.26 -4.89
CA ARG A 879 -24.31 20.73 -3.94
C ARG A 879 -25.07 21.84 -3.19
N ALA A 880 -24.35 22.90 -2.80
CA ALA A 880 -24.94 24.06 -2.14
C ALA A 880 -25.86 24.87 -3.08
N GLU A 881 -25.55 24.96 -4.37
CA GLU A 881 -26.42 25.58 -5.36
C GLU A 881 -27.69 24.74 -5.61
N THR A 882 -27.57 23.41 -5.71
CA THR A 882 -28.74 22.52 -5.81
C THR A 882 -29.65 22.65 -4.58
N GLU A 883 -29.10 22.61 -3.36
CA GLU A 883 -29.88 22.79 -2.12
C GLU A 883 -30.55 24.18 -2.04
N LYS A 884 -29.91 25.21 -2.58
CA LYS A 884 -30.47 26.58 -2.61
C LYS A 884 -31.60 26.71 -3.64
N ALA A 885 -31.47 26.06 -4.79
CA ALA A 885 -32.52 25.97 -5.82
C ALA A 885 -33.73 25.17 -5.33
N GLU A 886 -33.49 24.05 -4.61
CA GLU A 886 -34.55 23.24 -4.00
C GLU A 886 -35.32 24.01 -2.93
N ASN A 887 -34.62 24.69 -2.01
CA ASN A 887 -35.26 25.45 -0.92
C ASN A 887 -36.05 26.68 -1.41
N SER A 888 -35.58 27.35 -2.46
CA SER A 888 -36.29 28.49 -3.06
C SER A 888 -37.57 28.04 -3.77
N SER A 889 -37.50 26.96 -4.54
CA SER A 889 -38.67 26.37 -5.22
C SER A 889 -39.72 25.88 -4.21
N PHE A 890 -39.30 25.28 -3.09
CA PHE A 890 -40.21 24.85 -2.02
C PHE A 890 -40.95 26.00 -1.34
N LYS A 891 -40.27 27.13 -1.15
CA LYS A 891 -40.85 28.35 -0.55
C LYS A 891 -41.92 28.94 -1.47
N GLU A 892 -41.64 29.04 -2.77
CA GLU A 892 -42.61 29.54 -3.76
C GLU A 892 -43.84 28.61 -3.83
N LEU A 893 -43.65 27.29 -3.86
CA LEU A 893 -44.74 26.32 -3.87
C LEU A 893 -45.62 26.37 -2.62
N THR A 894 -45.03 26.50 -1.42
CA THR A 894 -45.84 26.62 -0.19
C THR A 894 -46.56 27.97 -0.09
N GLU A 895 -46.00 29.06 -0.60
CA GLU A 895 -46.67 30.37 -0.65
C GLU A 895 -47.89 30.34 -1.60
N HIS A 896 -47.77 29.75 -2.79
CA HIS A 896 -48.91 29.59 -3.71
C HIS A 896 -49.95 28.60 -3.17
N TRP A 897 -49.53 27.51 -2.53
CA TRP A 897 -50.44 26.54 -1.88
C TRP A 897 -51.19 27.15 -0.68
N ALA A 898 -50.53 28.01 0.11
CA ALA A 898 -51.20 28.73 1.19
C ALA A 898 -52.28 29.72 0.65
N ARG A 899 -52.02 30.38 -0.49
CA ARG A 899 -53.01 31.25 -1.16
C ARG A 899 -54.21 30.47 -1.71
N LEU A 900 -54.00 29.24 -2.18
CA LEU A 900 -55.08 28.33 -2.59
C LEU A 900 -56.06 28.06 -1.44
N GLN A 901 -55.57 27.94 -0.20
CA GLN A 901 -56.42 27.69 0.98
C GLN A 901 -57.10 28.97 1.53
N ALA A 902 -56.59 30.15 1.19
CA ALA A 902 -57.08 31.43 1.73
C ALA A 902 -58.06 32.19 0.81
N SER A 903 -58.11 31.87 -0.49
CA SER A 903 -58.90 32.63 -1.49
C SER A 903 -60.30 32.05 -1.73
N ALA A 904 -61.31 32.94 -1.82
CA ALA A 904 -62.68 32.60 -2.23
C ALA A 904 -62.87 32.50 -3.76
N SER A 905 -61.92 33.00 -4.56
CA SER A 905 -61.89 32.85 -6.02
C SER A 905 -60.93 31.73 -6.41
N THR A 906 -61.48 30.53 -6.63
CA THR A 906 -60.71 29.29 -6.79
C THR A 906 -59.90 29.20 -8.09
N GLY A 907 -60.32 29.91 -9.16
CA GLY A 907 -59.77 29.73 -10.51
C GLY A 907 -58.39 30.34 -10.81
N GLU A 908 -58.05 31.46 -10.18
CA GLU A 908 -56.74 32.12 -10.43
C GLU A 908 -55.63 31.51 -9.57
N ALA A 909 -55.96 31.12 -8.34
CA ALA A 909 -55.03 30.50 -7.40
C ALA A 909 -54.64 29.07 -7.81
N SER A 910 -55.59 28.28 -8.34
CA SER A 910 -55.35 26.95 -8.91
C SER A 910 -54.41 27.01 -10.13
N ALA A 911 -54.62 27.99 -11.01
CA ALA A 911 -53.83 28.20 -12.22
C ALA A 911 -52.37 28.58 -11.93
N GLN A 912 -52.14 29.49 -10.97
CA GLN A 912 -50.78 29.89 -10.56
C GLN A 912 -50.02 28.72 -9.92
N LEU A 913 -50.67 27.97 -9.02
CA LEU A 913 -50.06 26.80 -8.40
C LEU A 913 -49.78 25.69 -9.44
N ALA A 914 -50.68 25.46 -10.39
CA ALA A 914 -50.48 24.48 -11.46
C ALA A 914 -49.35 24.88 -12.41
N ALA A 915 -49.25 26.15 -12.78
CA ALA A 915 -48.16 26.65 -13.63
C ALA A 915 -46.81 26.53 -12.91
N GLU A 916 -46.77 26.84 -11.61
CA GLU A 916 -45.55 26.75 -10.81
C GLU A 916 -45.13 25.29 -10.56
N LEU A 917 -46.09 24.38 -10.38
CA LEU A 917 -45.84 22.93 -10.30
C LEU A 917 -45.33 22.36 -11.62
N LEU A 918 -45.85 22.81 -12.76
CA LEU A 918 -45.36 22.40 -14.08
C LEU A 918 -43.95 22.94 -14.34
N ARG A 919 -43.67 24.20 -13.97
CA ARG A 919 -42.34 24.82 -14.09
C ARG A 919 -41.32 24.14 -13.18
N THR A 920 -41.67 23.95 -11.91
CA THR A 920 -40.81 23.29 -10.93
C THR A 920 -40.63 21.81 -11.27
N GLY A 921 -41.68 21.15 -11.77
CA GLY A 921 -41.63 19.78 -12.27
C GLY A 921 -40.70 19.63 -13.48
N ASP A 922 -40.78 20.54 -14.46
CA ASP A 922 -39.88 20.52 -15.63
C ASP A 922 -38.42 20.81 -15.25
N LEU A 923 -38.19 21.65 -14.24
CA LEU A 923 -36.84 22.01 -13.77
C LEU A 923 -36.21 20.93 -12.87
N LEU A 924 -36.99 20.29 -12.00
CA LEU A 924 -36.50 19.34 -10.99
C LEU A 924 -36.71 17.87 -11.37
N CYS A 925 -37.56 17.55 -12.35
CA CYS A 925 -37.92 16.16 -12.71
C CYS A 925 -37.52 15.76 -14.14
N ARG A 926 -36.64 16.54 -14.77
CA ARG A 926 -36.25 16.44 -16.19
C ARG A 926 -35.61 15.11 -16.64
N ASP A 927 -35.15 14.28 -15.70
CA ASP A 927 -34.35 13.07 -16.01
C ASP A 927 -34.96 11.73 -15.56
N GLY A 928 -36.24 11.68 -15.17
CA GLY A 928 -36.97 10.43 -14.86
C GLY A 928 -36.40 9.58 -13.71
N ARG A 929 -35.32 10.03 -13.05
CA ARG A 929 -34.59 9.28 -12.01
C ARG A 929 -34.83 9.78 -10.59
N ASP A 930 -35.33 11.01 -10.44
CA ASP A 930 -35.62 11.59 -9.13
C ASP A 930 -37.05 12.12 -9.07
N ASN A 931 -37.94 11.34 -8.46
CA ASN A 931 -39.26 11.79 -8.03
C ASN A 931 -39.11 12.70 -6.79
N PHE A 932 -38.49 13.86 -6.95
CA PHE A 932 -38.27 14.84 -5.89
C PHE A 932 -39.55 15.13 -5.11
N MET A 933 -40.65 15.35 -5.84
CA MET A 933 -41.97 15.62 -5.24
C MET A 933 -42.51 14.44 -4.41
N ALA A 934 -42.13 13.20 -4.71
CA ALA A 934 -42.55 12.04 -3.92
C ALA A 934 -41.71 11.82 -2.64
N ARG A 935 -40.52 12.45 -2.53
CA ARG A 935 -39.66 12.33 -1.35
C ARG A 935 -40.24 13.04 -0.12
N PHE A 936 -41.10 14.04 -0.32
CA PHE A 936 -41.69 14.84 0.75
C PHE A 936 -43.21 14.66 0.81
N ARG A 937 -43.73 14.22 1.96
CA ARG A 937 -45.19 14.06 2.18
C ARG A 937 -45.98 15.36 1.95
N LEU A 938 -45.35 16.52 2.19
CA LEU A 938 -45.96 17.83 1.95
C LEU A 938 -46.09 18.12 0.45
N SER A 939 -45.06 17.85 -0.35
CA SER A 939 -45.09 18.04 -1.80
C SER A 939 -46.13 17.16 -2.49
N VAL A 940 -46.26 15.90 -2.06
CA VAL A 940 -47.31 14.99 -2.53
C VAL A 940 -48.69 15.60 -2.28
N ARG A 941 -48.93 16.12 -1.06
CA ARG A 941 -50.18 16.81 -0.73
C ARG A 941 -50.39 18.09 -1.54
N ILE A 942 -49.35 18.89 -1.77
CA ILE A 942 -49.44 20.12 -2.59
C ILE A 942 -49.86 19.77 -4.02
N VAL A 943 -49.28 18.71 -4.62
CA VAL A 943 -49.63 18.24 -5.97
C VAL A 943 -51.05 17.68 -6.00
N ASP A 944 -51.44 16.86 -5.01
CA ASP A 944 -52.79 16.30 -4.92
C ASP A 944 -53.86 17.39 -4.73
N ASP A 945 -53.61 18.36 -3.85
CA ASP A 945 -54.50 19.51 -3.62
C ASP A 945 -54.61 20.39 -4.87
N ALA A 946 -53.51 20.62 -5.59
CA ALA A 946 -53.52 21.36 -6.84
C ALA A 946 -54.31 20.63 -7.94
N LYS A 947 -54.12 19.32 -8.08
CA LYS A 947 -54.89 18.48 -9.02
C LYS A 947 -56.37 18.46 -8.67
N GLN A 948 -56.71 18.34 -7.38
CA GLN A 948 -58.09 18.41 -6.92
C GLN A 948 -58.72 19.78 -7.17
N ALA A 949 -57.99 20.87 -6.93
CA ALA A 949 -58.47 22.22 -7.20
C ALA A 949 -58.72 22.45 -8.70
N CYS A 950 -57.76 22.06 -9.56
CA CYS A 950 -57.91 22.12 -11.01
C CYS A 950 -59.05 21.21 -11.54
N ALA A 951 -59.31 20.08 -10.89
CA ALA A 951 -60.38 19.15 -11.30
C ALA A 951 -61.78 19.67 -10.97
N ARG A 952 -61.92 20.53 -9.94
CA ARG A 952 -63.19 21.17 -9.55
C ARG A 952 -63.66 22.25 -10.52
N GLU A 953 -62.78 22.74 -11.39
CA GLU A 953 -63.16 23.66 -12.47
C GLU A 953 -63.86 22.92 -13.63
N PRO A 954 -64.97 23.48 -14.16
CA PRO A 954 -65.63 22.91 -15.35
C PRO A 954 -64.66 22.87 -16.53
N ALA A 955 -64.70 21.79 -17.31
CA ALA A 955 -63.72 21.54 -18.39
C ALA A 955 -63.58 22.70 -19.40
N GLU A 956 -64.65 23.47 -19.62
CA GLU A 956 -64.70 24.63 -20.53
C GLU A 956 -64.05 25.90 -19.96
N GLN A 957 -63.81 25.97 -18.65
CA GLN A 957 -63.24 27.13 -17.94
C GLN A 957 -61.84 26.87 -17.38
N ARG A 958 -61.28 25.66 -17.56
CA ARG A 958 -59.95 25.30 -17.05
C ARG A 958 -58.85 26.10 -17.76
N THR A 959 -57.94 26.64 -16.96
CA THR A 959 -56.74 27.27 -17.51
C THR A 959 -55.80 26.25 -18.16
N PRO A 960 -54.98 26.65 -19.15
CA PRO A 960 -54.03 25.75 -19.83
C PRO A 960 -53.07 25.02 -18.88
N ALA A 961 -52.66 25.68 -17.79
CA ALA A 961 -51.80 25.08 -16.77
C ALA A 961 -52.52 23.96 -16.00
N CYS A 962 -53.77 24.18 -15.58
CA CYS A 962 -54.58 23.14 -14.95
C CYS A 962 -54.88 21.97 -15.89
N ALA A 963 -55.17 22.25 -17.17
CA ALA A 963 -55.37 21.21 -18.18
C ALA A 963 -54.11 20.36 -18.38
N ARG A 964 -52.92 20.98 -18.43
CA ARG A 964 -51.65 20.27 -18.59
C ARG A 964 -51.21 19.53 -17.33
N LEU A 965 -51.54 20.02 -16.13
CA LEU A 965 -51.25 19.31 -14.87
C LEU A 965 -52.09 18.03 -14.71
N LEU A 966 -53.33 18.05 -15.20
CA LEU A 966 -54.26 16.91 -15.14
C LEU A 966 -54.04 15.87 -16.26
N ASP A 967 -53.30 16.23 -17.30
CA ASP A 967 -52.94 15.33 -18.39
C ASP A 967 -51.98 14.24 -17.90
N ALA A 968 -52.39 12.97 -18.01
CA ALA A 968 -51.56 11.82 -17.68
C ALA A 968 -50.34 11.70 -18.62
N GLY A 969 -50.38 12.31 -19.81
CA GLY A 969 -49.29 12.40 -20.78
C GLY A 969 -48.50 13.71 -20.71
N ASN A 970 -48.44 14.37 -19.55
CA ASN A 970 -47.77 15.67 -19.44
C ASN A 970 -46.23 15.64 -19.58
N GLY A 971 -45.63 14.45 -19.57
CA GLY A 971 -44.19 14.23 -19.71
C GLY A 971 -43.38 14.53 -18.44
N ILE A 972 -44.04 14.78 -17.31
CA ILE A 972 -43.39 15.09 -16.03
C ILE A 972 -43.78 14.00 -15.01
N ASP A 973 -42.96 12.94 -14.94
CA ASP A 973 -43.23 11.71 -14.19
C ASP A 973 -43.49 11.93 -12.68
N CYS A 974 -42.85 12.95 -12.09
CA CYS A 974 -42.96 13.25 -10.66
C CYS A 974 -44.26 13.91 -10.23
N LEU A 975 -45.08 14.35 -11.19
CA LEU A 975 -46.41 14.90 -10.92
C LEU A 975 -47.49 13.82 -11.04
N GLN A 976 -47.16 12.57 -11.40
CA GLN A 976 -48.10 11.45 -11.56
C GLN A 976 -48.23 10.58 -10.28
N PRO A 977 -49.31 9.79 -10.10
CA PRO A 977 -49.51 8.98 -8.90
C PRO A 977 -48.35 8.00 -8.66
N ALA A 978 -47.92 7.89 -7.39
CA ALA A 978 -46.71 7.17 -7.00
C ALA A 978 -46.74 5.67 -7.36
N GLN A 979 -45.89 5.26 -8.30
CA GLN A 979 -45.48 3.85 -8.41
C GLN A 979 -44.68 3.46 -7.15
N ALA A 980 -44.81 2.20 -6.72
CA ALA A 980 -44.05 1.68 -5.58
C ALA A 980 -42.55 1.99 -5.75
N PRO A 981 -41.85 2.46 -4.70
CA PRO A 981 -40.48 2.92 -4.84
C PRO A 981 -39.60 1.79 -5.40
N PRO A 982 -38.82 2.04 -6.46
CA PRO A 982 -37.91 1.04 -7.00
C PRO A 982 -36.94 0.60 -5.91
N CYS A 983 -36.63 -0.70 -5.88
CA CYS A 983 -35.64 -1.28 -4.98
C CYS A 983 -34.31 -0.54 -5.09
N ALA A 984 -33.97 0.25 -4.06
CA ALA A 984 -32.68 0.90 -3.99
C ALA A 984 -31.59 -0.17 -3.69
N PRO A 985 -30.49 -0.22 -4.45
CA PRO A 985 -29.38 -1.11 -4.16
C PRO A 985 -28.77 -0.72 -2.82
N ARG A 986 -29.01 -1.53 -1.80
CA ARG A 986 -28.45 -1.42 -0.45
C ARG A 986 -27.65 -2.68 -0.19
N TYR A 987 -26.62 -2.63 0.66
CA TYR A 987 -25.86 -3.85 0.97
C TYR A 987 -26.82 -4.90 1.56
N TRP A 988 -27.13 -5.89 0.71
CA TRP A 988 -28.10 -6.98 0.85
C TRP A 988 -29.55 -6.61 1.16
N ALA A 989 -29.84 -6.01 2.31
CA ALA A 989 -31.23 -5.78 2.71
C ALA A 989 -31.42 -4.76 3.85
N ARG A 990 -30.40 -4.02 4.28
CA ARG A 990 -30.54 -3.15 5.46
C ARG A 990 -30.27 -1.68 5.15
N ASP A 991 -31.17 -0.84 5.64
CA ASP A 991 -30.95 0.60 5.68
C ASP A 991 -29.97 0.93 6.81
N TYR A 992 -28.78 1.45 6.47
CA TYR A 992 -27.80 1.90 7.44
C TYR A 992 -28.11 3.30 8.01
N THR A 993 -29.07 4.02 7.42
CA THR A 993 -29.48 5.35 7.88
C THR A 993 -30.54 5.30 8.98
N GLY A 994 -31.16 4.12 9.19
CA GLY A 994 -32.25 3.94 10.15
C GLY A 994 -33.57 4.62 9.76
N GLN A 995 -33.64 5.29 8.60
CA GLN A 995 -34.79 6.11 8.20
C GLN A 995 -35.94 5.30 7.56
N VAL A 996 -35.69 4.06 7.14
CA VAL A 996 -36.69 3.21 6.47
C VAL A 996 -36.84 1.87 7.19
N GLY A 997 -38.08 1.51 7.56
CA GLY A 997 -38.40 0.26 8.24
C GLY A 997 -38.25 -0.97 7.34
N SER A 998 -37.85 -2.12 7.92
CA SER A 998 -37.50 -3.35 7.20
C SER A 998 -38.60 -3.95 6.29
N LYS A 999 -39.86 -3.50 6.40
CA LYS A 999 -40.99 -3.92 5.56
C LYS A 999 -41.02 -3.25 4.17
N GLN A 1000 -40.18 -2.26 3.90
CA GLN A 1000 -39.99 -1.68 2.55
C GLN A 1000 -38.79 -2.26 1.80
N ASN A 1001 -38.17 -3.32 2.33
CA ASN A 1001 -37.11 -4.05 1.65
C ASN A 1001 -37.72 -5.07 0.69
N CYS A 1002 -37.54 -4.85 -0.61
CA CYS A 1002 -37.57 -5.80 -1.70
C CYS A 1002 -38.01 -7.24 -1.33
N SER A 1003 -39.31 -7.46 -1.12
CA SER A 1003 -39.86 -8.82 -1.06
C SER A 1003 -39.90 -9.33 -2.50
N GLY A 1004 -38.90 -10.11 -2.90
CA GLY A 1004 -38.85 -10.72 -4.24
C GLY A 1004 -39.90 -11.80 -4.43
N ILE A 1005 -40.15 -12.15 -5.69
CA ILE A 1005 -40.86 -13.36 -6.09
C ILE A 1005 -39.99 -14.55 -5.69
N LEU A 1006 -40.50 -15.42 -4.81
CA LEU A 1006 -39.76 -16.58 -4.30
C LEU A 1006 -39.46 -17.58 -5.44
N PRO A 1007 -38.19 -17.95 -5.68
CA PRO A 1007 -37.88 -19.11 -6.51
C PRO A 1007 -38.24 -20.41 -5.78
N ALA A 1008 -38.56 -21.48 -6.52
CA ALA A 1008 -38.89 -22.77 -5.93
C ALA A 1008 -37.78 -23.26 -4.97
N PRO A 1009 -38.13 -23.76 -3.76
CA PRO A 1009 -37.17 -24.31 -2.80
C PRO A 1009 -36.43 -25.52 -3.38
N TRP A 1010 -35.20 -25.78 -2.90
CA TRP A 1010 -34.41 -26.92 -3.38
C TRP A 1010 -35.13 -28.26 -3.12
N PRO A 1011 -35.22 -29.16 -4.12
CA PRO A 1011 -35.92 -30.45 -3.97
C PRO A 1011 -35.42 -31.29 -2.80
N ALA A 1012 -34.11 -31.25 -2.51
CA ALA A 1012 -33.51 -31.97 -1.39
C ALA A 1012 -33.93 -31.43 -0.01
N LEU A 1013 -34.17 -30.12 0.11
CA LEU A 1013 -34.65 -29.49 1.35
C LEU A 1013 -36.14 -29.74 1.58
N VAL A 1014 -36.94 -29.73 0.50
CA VAL A 1014 -38.35 -30.15 0.52
C VAL A 1014 -38.45 -31.62 0.92
N TRP A 1015 -37.64 -32.49 0.31
CA TRP A 1015 -37.56 -33.90 0.64
C TRP A 1015 -37.15 -34.14 2.10
N LEU A 1016 -36.16 -33.42 2.63
CA LEU A 1016 -35.71 -33.55 4.02
C LEU A 1016 -36.77 -33.05 5.01
N ARG A 1017 -37.45 -31.94 4.69
CA ARG A 1017 -38.56 -31.38 5.49
C ARG A 1017 -39.72 -32.38 5.58
N ASP A 1018 -40.14 -32.92 4.45
CA ASP A 1018 -41.24 -33.89 4.40
C ASP A 1018 -40.85 -35.18 5.16
N ARG A 1019 -39.59 -35.62 5.07
CA ARG A 1019 -39.08 -36.77 5.84
C ARG A 1019 -38.97 -36.54 7.35
N ILE A 1020 -38.75 -35.29 7.78
CA ILE A 1020 -38.71 -34.92 9.20
C ILE A 1020 -40.13 -34.81 9.77
N GLN A 1021 -41.11 -34.39 8.96
CA GLN A 1021 -42.53 -34.40 9.34
C GLN A 1021 -43.08 -35.82 9.49
N ASP A 1022 -42.61 -36.77 8.68
CA ASP A 1022 -42.96 -38.20 8.80
C ASP A 1022 -42.37 -38.91 10.04
N LEU A 1023 -41.49 -38.25 10.83
CA LEU A 1023 -40.83 -38.83 12.01
C LEU A 1023 -41.42 -38.36 13.37
N GLY A 1024 -42.50 -37.58 13.36
CA GLY A 1024 -43.25 -37.20 14.57
C GLY A 1024 -44.28 -38.26 14.99
N PRO A 1025 -44.55 -38.47 16.29
CA PRO A 1025 -45.39 -39.57 16.74
C PRO A 1025 -46.89 -39.28 16.53
N GLY A 1026 -47.56 -40.23 15.89
CA GLY A 1026 -48.96 -40.61 16.20
C GLY A 1026 -50.06 -39.88 15.44
N GLU A 1027 -50.77 -40.65 14.62
CA GLU A 1027 -52.09 -40.33 14.05
C GLU A 1027 -53.03 -39.70 15.08
N VAL A 1028 -53.62 -38.55 14.73
CA VAL A 1028 -54.95 -38.18 15.21
C VAL A 1028 -55.89 -38.35 14.03
N GLN A 1029 -56.69 -39.42 14.06
CA GLN A 1029 -57.78 -39.62 13.14
C GLN A 1029 -58.76 -38.45 13.22
N VAL A 1030 -58.93 -37.73 12.11
CA VAL A 1030 -60.05 -36.81 11.93
C VAL A 1030 -61.27 -37.67 11.60
N GLY A 1031 -62.14 -37.86 12.60
CA GLY A 1031 -63.43 -38.50 12.40
C GLY A 1031 -64.27 -37.73 11.39
N SER A 1032 -64.76 -38.43 10.37
CA SER A 1032 -65.75 -37.94 9.41
C SER A 1032 -67.05 -37.58 10.14
N VAL A 1033 -67.36 -36.29 10.25
CA VAL A 1033 -68.70 -35.82 10.63
C VAL A 1033 -69.47 -35.47 9.36
N ARG A 1034 -70.65 -36.08 9.21
CA ARG A 1034 -71.60 -35.87 8.11
C ARG A 1034 -72.04 -34.39 8.02
N LEU A 1035 -72.10 -33.88 6.80
CA LEU A 1035 -72.80 -32.64 6.44
C LEU A 1035 -74.32 -32.77 6.70
N PRO A 1036 -74.96 -31.78 7.35
CA PRO A 1036 -76.38 -31.52 7.17
C PRO A 1036 -76.59 -30.50 6.02
N ALA A 1037 -77.69 -30.70 5.31
CA ALA A 1037 -78.16 -29.94 4.15
C ALA A 1037 -78.58 -28.48 4.50
N PRO A 1038 -78.80 -27.60 3.50
CA PRO A 1038 -78.91 -26.15 3.71
C PRO A 1038 -80.34 -25.66 3.99
N GLY A 1039 -80.44 -24.58 4.77
CA GLY A 1039 -81.57 -23.64 4.80
C GLY A 1039 -81.78 -22.96 6.16
N PRO A 1040 -82.51 -21.83 6.25
CA PRO A 1040 -82.53 -20.64 5.37
C PRO A 1040 -82.14 -19.35 6.14
N GLN A 1041 -82.07 -18.25 5.39
CA GLN A 1041 -81.68 -16.88 5.75
C GLN A 1041 -82.21 -16.32 7.09
N ALA A 1042 -81.41 -15.50 7.76
CA ALA A 1042 -81.83 -14.68 8.90
C ALA A 1042 -81.42 -13.19 8.72
N GLN A 1043 -82.40 -12.33 8.97
CA GLN A 1043 -82.41 -10.86 8.87
C GLN A 1043 -81.79 -10.14 10.09
N PRO A 1044 -81.54 -8.81 10.02
CA PRO A 1044 -80.67 -8.06 10.93
C PRO A 1044 -81.40 -7.43 12.13
N TYR A 1045 -80.69 -7.15 13.23
CA TYR A 1045 -81.23 -6.55 14.47
C TYR A 1045 -80.13 -5.79 15.28
N PRO A 1046 -80.45 -4.90 16.24
CA PRO A 1046 -80.45 -3.44 16.03
C PRO A 1046 -79.55 -2.63 17.02
N ILE A 1047 -79.56 -1.30 16.85
CA ILE A 1047 -78.89 -0.24 17.64
C ILE A 1047 -79.58 0.00 19.00
N PRO A 1048 -78.86 0.37 20.09
CA PRO A 1048 -79.45 1.04 21.26
C PRO A 1048 -78.94 2.48 21.53
N VAL A 1049 -79.86 3.33 21.99
CA VAL A 1049 -79.79 4.75 22.42
C VAL A 1049 -80.50 4.82 23.83
N PRO A 1050 -80.38 5.83 24.73
CA PRO A 1050 -79.93 5.62 26.12
C PRO A 1050 -80.91 6.05 27.25
N GLY A 1051 -80.51 5.79 28.51
CA GLY A 1051 -80.96 6.45 29.76
C GLY A 1051 -81.88 5.60 30.67
N PRO A 1052 -82.15 5.97 31.95
CA PRO A 1052 -81.50 6.95 32.85
C PRO A 1052 -81.26 6.46 34.32
N GLY A 1053 -80.35 7.15 35.02
CA GLY A 1053 -80.45 7.64 36.43
C GLY A 1053 -80.47 6.67 37.62
N VAL A 1054 -79.43 6.75 38.49
CA VAL A 1054 -79.54 6.84 39.97
C VAL A 1054 -78.29 7.56 40.53
N GLU A 1055 -78.52 8.67 41.25
CA GLU A 1055 -77.66 9.34 42.24
C GLU A 1055 -78.13 8.97 43.68
N PRO A 1056 -77.50 9.35 44.82
CA PRO A 1056 -76.17 9.92 45.05
C PRO A 1056 -75.38 9.25 46.21
N SER A 1057 -74.05 9.42 46.26
CA SER A 1057 -73.33 9.54 47.53
C SER A 1057 -72.10 10.43 47.37
N ASN A 1058 -71.90 11.26 48.39
CA ASN A 1058 -71.06 12.45 48.40
C ASN A 1058 -69.56 12.20 48.22
N GLY A 1059 -68.91 13.12 47.51
CA GLY A 1059 -67.61 13.67 47.88
C GLY A 1059 -66.47 13.36 46.93
N THR A 1060 -66.20 14.24 45.96
CA THR A 1060 -64.84 14.77 45.74
C THR A 1060 -64.90 16.03 44.87
N GLU A 1061 -64.27 17.09 45.35
CA GLU A 1061 -64.18 18.42 44.76
C GLU A 1061 -63.56 18.43 43.36
N ALA A 1062 -63.99 19.38 42.52
CA ALA A 1062 -63.29 19.78 41.31
C ALA A 1062 -61.87 20.29 41.66
N PRO A 1063 -60.83 19.96 40.86
CA PRO A 1063 -59.48 20.49 41.10
C PRO A 1063 -59.47 22.02 40.91
N PRO A 1064 -58.84 22.78 41.82
CA PRO A 1064 -58.80 24.24 41.72
C PRO A 1064 -57.89 24.69 40.57
N LEU A 1065 -58.21 25.84 39.97
CA LEU A 1065 -57.32 26.59 39.08
C LEU A 1065 -55.96 26.80 39.78
N PRO A 1066 -54.82 26.62 39.08
CA PRO A 1066 -53.51 26.74 39.68
C PRO A 1066 -53.31 28.16 40.23
N GLN A 1067 -53.02 28.25 41.53
CA GLN A 1067 -52.69 29.52 42.19
C GLN A 1067 -51.40 30.09 41.58
N PRO A 1068 -51.30 31.42 41.35
CA PRO A 1068 -50.07 32.03 40.89
C PRO A 1068 -48.96 31.79 41.94
N PRO A 1069 -47.73 31.44 41.50
CA PRO A 1069 -46.61 31.20 42.42
C PRO A 1069 -46.31 32.45 43.25
N ALA A 1070 -45.98 32.27 44.54
CA ALA A 1070 -45.67 33.38 45.43
C ALA A 1070 -44.47 34.19 44.93
N ALA A 1071 -44.49 35.51 45.12
CA ALA A 1071 -43.56 36.46 44.50
C ALA A 1071 -42.07 36.30 44.90
N ASP A 1072 -41.76 35.50 45.92
CA ASP A 1072 -40.39 35.36 46.46
C ASP A 1072 -39.89 33.89 46.51
N VAL A 1073 -40.53 32.95 45.81
CA VAL A 1073 -40.18 31.51 45.85
C VAL A 1073 -38.73 31.23 45.41
N CYS A 1074 -38.13 32.10 44.60
CA CYS A 1074 -36.76 31.99 44.11
C CYS A 1074 -35.77 32.96 44.78
N ALA A 1075 -36.14 33.60 45.90
CA ALA A 1075 -35.29 34.55 46.61
C ALA A 1075 -33.89 33.97 46.90
N GLY A 1076 -32.84 34.70 46.50
CA GLY A 1076 -31.44 34.30 46.70
C GLY A 1076 -30.88 33.28 45.69
N THR A 1077 -31.66 32.86 44.69
CA THR A 1077 -31.25 31.90 43.65
C THR A 1077 -30.74 32.61 42.40
N VAL A 1078 -29.60 32.16 41.84
CA VAL A 1078 -29.08 32.66 40.55
C VAL A 1078 -29.40 31.67 39.44
N VAL A 1079 -30.05 32.14 38.38
CA VAL A 1079 -30.49 31.32 37.25
C VAL A 1079 -29.66 31.62 36.01
N TYR A 1080 -28.84 30.67 35.56
CA TYR A 1080 -28.06 30.76 34.33
C TYR A 1080 -28.80 30.12 33.18
N ILE A 1081 -28.92 30.81 32.05
CA ILE A 1081 -29.58 30.27 30.85
C ILE A 1081 -28.51 29.98 29.80
N GLN A 1082 -28.39 28.71 29.43
CA GLN A 1082 -27.48 28.22 28.39
C GLN A 1082 -28.25 27.85 27.12
N LEU A 1083 -27.80 28.35 25.97
CA LEU A 1083 -28.38 28.01 24.67
C LEU A 1083 -27.33 27.72 23.60
N TYR A 1084 -27.77 27.11 22.51
CA TYR A 1084 -26.95 26.72 21.38
C TYR A 1084 -27.31 27.57 20.15
N GLY A 1085 -26.62 28.70 19.97
CA GLY A 1085 -26.85 29.61 18.84
C GLY A 1085 -28.07 30.55 19.01
N PRO A 1086 -28.32 31.46 18.05
CA PRO A 1086 -29.21 32.59 18.27
C PRO A 1086 -30.71 32.25 18.29
N ALA A 1087 -31.13 31.09 17.79
CA ALA A 1087 -32.54 30.78 17.49
C ALA A 1087 -33.49 30.88 18.69
N LEU A 1088 -33.07 30.46 19.88
CA LEU A 1088 -33.89 30.51 21.09
C LEU A 1088 -33.63 31.73 21.98
N ARG A 1089 -32.78 32.66 21.53
CA ARG A 1089 -32.29 33.77 22.35
C ARG A 1089 -33.39 34.74 22.76
N ASP A 1090 -34.26 35.13 21.85
CA ASP A 1090 -35.32 36.12 22.17
C ASP A 1090 -36.41 35.51 23.04
N ARG A 1091 -36.70 34.23 22.88
CA ARG A 1091 -37.61 33.48 23.75
C ARG A 1091 -37.02 33.34 25.16
N ALA A 1092 -35.73 33.00 25.26
CA ALA A 1092 -35.01 32.97 26.54
C ALA A 1092 -34.95 34.35 27.24
N ARG A 1093 -34.86 35.45 26.47
CA ARG A 1093 -34.91 36.81 27.02
C ARG A 1093 -36.26 37.12 27.66
N SER A 1094 -37.35 36.63 27.07
CA SER A 1094 -38.71 36.89 27.58
C SER A 1094 -38.94 36.35 29.00
N TRP A 1095 -38.25 35.28 29.41
CA TRP A 1095 -38.41 34.68 30.75
C TRP A 1095 -37.68 35.42 31.86
N ARG A 1096 -36.73 36.29 31.52
CA ARG A 1096 -35.92 37.02 32.52
C ARG A 1096 -36.75 37.95 33.38
N GLY A 1097 -37.82 38.54 32.82
CA GLY A 1097 -38.75 39.39 33.57
C GLY A 1097 -39.55 38.58 34.60
N PRO A 1098 -40.36 37.60 34.15
CA PRO A 1098 -41.14 36.72 35.02
C PRO A 1098 -40.32 36.00 36.10
N TRP A 1099 -39.08 35.57 35.80
CA TRP A 1099 -38.25 34.91 36.80
C TRP A 1099 -37.63 35.86 37.82
N ARG A 1100 -37.40 37.13 37.46
CA ARG A 1100 -37.01 38.17 38.44
C ARG A 1100 -38.16 38.52 39.38
N THR A 1101 -39.40 38.49 38.90
CA THR A 1101 -40.59 38.69 39.74
C THR A 1101 -40.88 37.54 40.69
N LEU A 1102 -40.17 36.40 40.57
CA LEU A 1102 -40.16 35.30 41.54
C LEU A 1102 -39.03 35.43 42.58
N GLY A 1103 -38.21 36.48 42.51
CA GLY A 1103 -37.06 36.71 43.41
C GLY A 1103 -35.71 36.16 42.89
N ALA A 1104 -35.65 35.62 41.67
CA ALA A 1104 -34.40 35.08 41.09
C ALA A 1104 -33.51 36.18 40.48
N SER A 1105 -32.19 36.04 40.64
CA SER A 1105 -31.22 36.82 39.86
C SER A 1105 -30.90 36.10 38.55
N VAL A 1106 -31.18 36.74 37.41
CA VAL A 1106 -30.98 36.13 36.07
C VAL A 1106 -29.92 36.91 35.28
N PRO A 1107 -28.66 36.42 35.22
CA PRO A 1107 -27.57 37.01 34.43
C PRO A 1107 -27.81 36.99 32.92
N PRO A 1108 -26.93 37.60 32.10
CA PRO A 1108 -27.01 37.51 30.64
C PRO A 1108 -26.97 36.05 30.15
N ILE A 1109 -27.76 35.76 29.10
CA ILE A 1109 -27.87 34.43 28.51
C ILE A 1109 -26.56 34.05 27.83
N GLU A 1110 -26.08 32.84 28.09
CA GLU A 1110 -24.86 32.31 27.51
C GLU A 1110 -25.12 31.54 26.22
N ASP A 1111 -24.38 31.89 25.16
CA ASP A 1111 -24.31 31.10 23.93
C ASP A 1111 -23.08 30.21 23.95
N VAL A 1112 -23.30 28.96 24.36
CA VAL A 1112 -22.25 28.01 24.68
C VAL A 1112 -21.40 27.67 23.45
N LEU A 1113 -21.99 27.69 22.24
CA LEU A 1113 -21.23 27.49 21.00
C LEU A 1113 -20.23 28.64 20.78
N SER A 1114 -20.65 29.87 21.07
CA SER A 1114 -19.79 31.05 20.92
C SER A 1114 -18.71 31.13 22.00
N THR A 1115 -19.05 30.75 23.24
CA THR A 1115 -18.11 30.74 24.37
C THR A 1115 -17.06 29.65 24.18
N SER A 1116 -17.46 28.42 23.81
CA SER A 1116 -16.54 27.31 23.58
C SER A 1116 -15.60 27.56 22.39
N ARG A 1117 -16.09 28.17 21.29
CA ARG A 1117 -15.23 28.58 20.16
C ARG A 1117 -14.17 29.59 20.57
N ARG A 1118 -14.55 30.63 21.34
CA ARG A 1118 -13.60 31.64 21.84
C ARG A 1118 -12.57 31.02 22.80
N ALA A 1119 -12.96 29.99 23.54
CA ALA A 1119 -12.08 29.27 24.45
C ALA A 1119 -11.27 28.13 23.79
N GLY A 1120 -11.43 27.88 22.48
CA GLY A 1120 -10.75 26.78 21.78
C GLY A 1120 -11.14 25.37 22.25
N ARG A 1121 -12.35 25.19 22.80
CA ARG A 1121 -12.84 23.91 23.35
C ARG A 1121 -14.05 23.41 22.57
N SER A 1122 -14.27 22.10 22.58
CA SER A 1122 -15.50 21.50 22.08
C SER A 1122 -16.69 21.91 22.96
N PRO A 1123 -17.84 22.28 22.39
CA PRO A 1123 -19.03 22.62 23.18
C PRO A 1123 -19.57 21.38 23.90
N PRO A 1124 -20.16 21.52 25.10
CA PRO A 1124 -20.79 20.42 25.82
C PRO A 1124 -21.96 19.84 25.02
N ALA A 1125 -22.26 18.56 25.29
CA ALA A 1125 -23.43 17.89 24.73
C ALA A 1125 -24.70 18.52 25.34
N GLY A 1126 -25.59 19.04 24.50
CA GLY A 1126 -26.86 19.61 24.93
C GLY A 1126 -27.88 18.54 25.34
N HIS A 1127 -28.90 18.97 26.06
CA HIS A 1127 -30.03 18.12 26.39
C HIS A 1127 -31.05 18.09 25.24
N PRO A 1128 -31.70 16.93 24.98
CA PRO A 1128 -32.70 16.80 23.91
C PRO A 1128 -33.98 17.60 24.21
N GLU A 1129 -34.30 17.79 25.48
CA GLU A 1129 -35.45 18.53 26.00
C GLU A 1129 -35.00 19.74 26.84
N PRO A 1130 -35.83 20.80 26.98
CA PRO A 1130 -35.54 21.94 27.86
C PRO A 1130 -35.34 21.44 29.30
N THR A 1131 -34.13 21.58 29.83
CA THR A 1131 -33.74 20.95 31.09
C THR A 1131 -33.32 22.00 32.12
N VAL A 1132 -33.95 21.97 33.29
CA VAL A 1132 -33.55 22.74 34.48
C VAL A 1132 -32.73 21.84 35.39
N ILE A 1133 -31.46 22.19 35.60
CA ILE A 1133 -30.56 21.47 36.48
C ILE A 1133 -30.52 22.19 37.83
N ILE A 1134 -30.96 21.47 38.86
CA ILE A 1134 -30.91 21.89 40.26
C ILE A 1134 -29.77 21.16 40.97
N ARG A 1135 -29.21 21.79 42.00
CA ARG A 1135 -28.10 21.21 42.79
C ARG A 1135 -28.53 20.69 44.16
N ASP A 1136 -29.57 21.30 44.74
CA ASP A 1136 -30.17 20.91 46.01
C ASP A 1136 -31.68 20.80 45.80
N GLU A 1137 -32.28 19.78 46.40
CA GLU A 1137 -33.71 19.53 46.38
C GLU A 1137 -34.51 20.71 46.96
N LYS A 1138 -33.89 21.52 47.84
CA LYS A 1138 -34.45 22.78 48.36
C LYS A 1138 -34.78 23.81 47.28
N THR A 1139 -34.15 23.72 46.11
CA THR A 1139 -34.39 24.65 44.97
C THR A 1139 -35.43 24.15 43.98
N ARG A 1140 -35.98 22.93 44.19
CA ARG A 1140 -37.04 22.36 43.35
C ARG A 1140 -38.30 23.24 43.27
N PRO A 1141 -38.82 23.83 44.36
CA PRO A 1141 -40.01 24.69 44.29
C PRO A 1141 -39.80 25.92 43.41
N CYS A 1142 -38.58 26.49 43.42
CA CYS A 1142 -38.22 27.59 42.51
C CYS A 1142 -38.16 27.13 41.05
N ALA A 1143 -37.56 25.96 40.76
CA ALA A 1143 -37.53 25.39 39.41
C ALA A 1143 -38.94 25.12 38.86
N GLU A 1144 -39.86 24.62 39.70
CA GLU A 1144 -41.25 24.37 39.32
C GLU A 1144 -42.01 25.68 39.04
N ALA A 1145 -41.83 26.71 39.86
CA ALA A 1145 -42.41 28.04 39.64
C ALA A 1145 -41.87 28.72 38.36
N MET A 1146 -40.59 28.52 38.03
CA MET A 1146 -40.00 29.00 36.78
C MET A 1146 -40.60 28.31 35.55
N ILE A 1147 -40.86 27.01 35.61
CA ILE A 1147 -41.47 26.23 34.52
C ILE A 1147 -42.92 26.67 34.29
N GLN A 1148 -43.68 26.95 35.35
CA GLN A 1148 -45.06 27.45 35.24
C GLN A 1148 -45.15 28.81 34.54
N THR A 1149 -44.10 29.63 34.65
CA THR A 1149 -44.02 30.97 34.04
C THR A 1149 -43.30 30.98 32.68
N ALA A 1150 -42.77 29.84 32.21
CA ALA A 1150 -42.04 29.73 30.95
C ALA A 1150 -42.61 28.60 30.06
N ALA A 1151 -43.41 28.97 29.06
CA ALA A 1151 -43.90 28.03 28.08
C ALA A 1151 -42.75 27.34 27.32
N SER A 1152 -42.84 26.02 27.16
CA SER A 1152 -41.81 25.22 26.49
C SER A 1152 -41.44 25.82 25.12
N PRO A 1153 -40.16 26.07 24.84
CA PRO A 1153 -39.72 26.67 23.58
C PRO A 1153 -39.90 25.75 22.37
N THR A 1154 -39.92 24.43 22.58
CA THR A 1154 -39.92 23.41 21.52
C THR A 1154 -41.12 22.47 21.56
N GLY A 1155 -42.08 22.71 22.47
CA GLY A 1155 -43.28 21.86 22.64
C GLY A 1155 -43.07 20.60 23.47
N GLN A 1156 -41.83 20.27 23.85
CA GLN A 1156 -41.53 19.18 24.78
C GLN A 1156 -41.69 19.62 26.25
N PRO A 1157 -42.08 18.73 27.18
CA PRO A 1157 -42.16 19.08 28.59
C PRO A 1157 -40.78 19.47 29.15
N TRP A 1158 -40.77 20.34 30.17
CA TRP A 1158 -39.55 20.68 30.88
C TRP A 1158 -39.10 19.52 31.77
N ALA A 1159 -37.80 19.20 31.75
CA ALA A 1159 -37.22 18.21 32.65
C ALA A 1159 -36.45 18.89 33.79
N ILE A 1160 -36.65 18.43 35.04
CA ILE A 1160 -35.84 18.86 36.20
C ILE A 1160 -34.86 17.74 36.56
N LYS A 1161 -33.56 18.03 36.57
CA LYS A 1161 -32.51 17.06 36.91
C LYS A 1161 -31.66 17.53 38.10
N LEU A 1162 -31.38 16.62 39.03
CA LEU A 1162 -30.50 16.88 40.16
C LEU A 1162 -29.04 16.58 39.78
N ARG A 1163 -28.13 17.53 39.98
CA ARG A 1163 -26.70 17.37 39.68
C ARG A 1163 -25.97 16.55 40.77
N PRO A 1164 -25.13 15.55 40.42
CA PRO A 1164 -24.35 14.79 41.41
C PRO A 1164 -23.37 15.69 42.18
N GLN A 1165 -23.27 15.51 43.51
CA GLN A 1165 -22.46 16.36 44.39
C GLN A 1165 -20.95 16.21 44.13
N GLY A 1166 -20.35 17.20 43.46
CA GLY A 1166 -18.90 17.35 43.35
C GLY A 1166 -18.50 18.82 43.31
N GLY A 1167 -17.85 19.31 44.37
CA GLY A 1167 -17.15 20.61 44.40
C GLY A 1167 -17.81 21.73 45.23
N ALA A 1168 -16.94 22.54 45.86
CA ALA A 1168 -17.20 23.45 46.97
C ALA A 1168 -17.63 24.89 46.59
N GLU A 1169 -18.78 25.05 45.93
CA GLU A 1169 -19.45 26.37 45.85
C GLU A 1169 -20.67 26.43 46.78
N THR A 1170 -20.88 27.54 47.48
CA THR A 1170 -21.86 27.70 48.58
C THR A 1170 -23.14 28.46 48.19
N LYS A 1171 -23.48 28.62 46.90
CA LYS A 1171 -24.71 29.31 46.46
C LYS A 1171 -25.64 28.41 45.64
N SER A 1172 -26.95 28.59 45.83
CA SER A 1172 -28.05 27.92 45.13
C SER A 1172 -28.16 28.45 43.70
N ASN A 1173 -27.39 27.86 42.79
CA ASN A 1173 -27.43 28.19 41.37
C ASN A 1173 -28.29 27.16 40.62
N ILE A 1174 -29.19 27.63 39.75
CA ILE A 1174 -29.98 26.82 38.82
C ILE A 1174 -29.45 27.05 37.40
N GLU A 1175 -29.24 25.98 36.65
CA GLU A 1175 -28.82 26.05 35.24
C GLU A 1175 -29.99 25.63 34.34
N VAL A 1176 -30.28 26.42 33.30
CA VAL A 1176 -31.36 26.19 32.35
C VAL A 1176 -30.78 25.96 30.98
N TRP A 1177 -30.80 24.70 30.55
CA TRP A 1177 -30.25 24.26 29.27
C TRP A 1177 -31.34 24.12 28.22
N LEU A 1178 -31.23 24.91 27.15
CA LEU A 1178 -32.13 24.82 26.02
C LEU A 1178 -31.62 23.82 24.97
N PRO A 1179 -32.54 23.09 24.30
CA PRO A 1179 -32.15 22.10 23.30
C PRO A 1179 -31.52 22.77 22.10
N ARG A 1180 -30.61 22.04 21.43
CA ARG A 1180 -29.95 22.51 20.22
C ARG A 1180 -30.92 22.51 19.05
N THR A 1181 -31.49 23.66 18.74
CA THR A 1181 -32.35 23.84 17.57
C THR A 1181 -31.49 23.87 16.30
N GLY A 1182 -31.59 22.86 15.44
CA GLY A 1182 -30.92 22.83 14.13
C GLY A 1182 -29.81 21.78 13.94
N GLY A 1183 -30.01 20.56 14.43
CA GLY A 1183 -29.19 19.38 14.09
C GLY A 1183 -29.91 18.11 14.50
N PRO A 1184 -29.63 16.94 13.88
CA PRO A 1184 -30.39 15.73 14.15
C PRO A 1184 -30.29 15.39 15.64
N LEU A 1185 -31.45 15.33 16.30
CA LEU A 1185 -31.59 14.75 17.62
C LEU A 1185 -31.13 13.30 17.49
N ALA A 1186 -30.07 12.96 18.22
CA ALA A 1186 -29.58 11.60 18.31
C ALA A 1186 -30.66 10.71 18.92
N ASN A 1187 -31.10 9.73 18.13
CA ASN A 1187 -31.34 8.35 18.53
C ASN A 1187 -31.29 7.48 17.28
#